data_AF-A0A142XFE1-F1
#
_entry.id   AF-A0A142XFE1-F1
#
_cell.length_a   1.000
_cell.length_b   1.000
_cell.length_c   1.000
_cell.angle_alpha   90.00
_cell.angle_beta   90.00
_cell.angle_gamma   90.00
#
_symmetry.space_group_name_H-M   'P 1'
#
loop_
_entity.id
_entity.type
_entity.pdbx_description
1 polymer ?
#
loop_
_entity_poly.entity_id
_entity_poly.type
_entity_poly.pdbx_seq_one_letter_code
_entity_poly.pdbx_strand_id
1 'polypeptide(L)'
;MRLRTLLAIVAVLFALPAFSRAKTQPVPPPPAATMPQTPGKQASADALVAISDVRLDAAMDEKIASTNKGALLELAREGYLKALKQEPKHKGALLGLARVNARADEKQKTVEAYKAYLTLYPTDAEAAHELAVAHARWKDWAGACSWCEFALKIVPDNRNVKKTHGFCLACAGKWDEAFAVLNQIMPEAQARHNLAGILDRMGHTDASKTQLQLAVKADPNFTPARDLLNKLEGGAPAPRALPEMVTRVFGVMDLVTPAIGSEATATYRKNTEELVKLVTGMVRPYSWKEAGGRGTAEYFDIGTSLVVQNTPDVLQEVSDLLEALHRLAPTSVSVCFEVRVLKVPVGFCEKAGVKVARDTTLTPAQFQALLKAAQENRDANVLQFPKVTAIDGQTAHSKTGEEQSFVTGLEIMKVKGQNVYVPKNVAIFLGDVLALQGRVSAEGNYVHVQADLAHTHLAGPVELAPITTQITPIFEGGSMGNPVPLTQFLQVPDVRKERIEKAAVVPTGATLVIGGWKEVEVPKDKNAKPGKEFEMVALATVSVIKDVKSALDSALKSGVPPQPTAAPAVNNKNAVYKLRNVSAVDAVRAIEAYLSDKKLSATVVAEPVSNSVLVSAHPEPFRWVMDTLAAIDKAPKQVVVRAMVVQVPRGFVAQSGLAVGTPEGTNWTLSPREARMLTELFRAAKERGECNVLTRPQICVCDNQTGYAQVGQQTPAAAGAVVPAGAKAEVQTGTTQNAITLCVTPRIAPDDKSVLLRTNLQIAEVNNATPANAPTSIHRRTLETTASVVFGDTFVAVCGSHQTDHSLTGTIRWLWGNRYETLVILTPEPVASGPEVRSAGWFTK
;
A
#
# COMPACT_ATOMS: atom_id res chain seq x y z
N MET A 1 -51.69 15.17 -43.42
CA MET A 1 -51.27 16.26 -44.32
C MET A 1 -51.72 17.57 -43.68
N ARG A 2 -50.88 18.32 -42.96
CA ARG A 2 -49.82 19.19 -43.51
C ARG A 2 -50.27 19.84 -44.82
N LEU A 3 -50.84 21.06 -44.78
CA LEU A 3 -50.73 22.05 -45.88
C LEU A 3 -51.39 23.42 -45.60
N ARG A 4 -51.40 23.96 -44.36
CA ARG A 4 -51.94 25.32 -44.12
C ARG A 4 -51.04 26.30 -43.37
N THR A 5 -49.83 25.91 -43.02
CA THR A 5 -48.87 26.82 -42.35
C THR A 5 -47.56 26.96 -43.11
N LEU A 6 -47.54 26.62 -44.40
CA LEU A 6 -46.35 26.67 -45.28
C LEU A 6 -46.51 27.55 -46.53
N LEU A 7 -47.55 28.40 -46.59
CA LEU A 7 -47.83 29.27 -47.77
C LEU A 7 -48.17 30.72 -47.39
N ALA A 8 -47.52 31.22 -46.34
CA ALA A 8 -47.31 32.66 -46.12
C ALA A 8 -45.85 33.03 -46.39
N ILE A 9 -45.21 32.27 -47.28
CA ILE A 9 -44.05 32.73 -48.05
C ILE A 9 -44.63 33.45 -49.26
N VAL A 10 -43.93 34.49 -49.72
CA VAL A 10 -44.09 35.18 -51.01
C VAL A 10 -44.94 36.46 -50.92
N ALA A 11 -44.27 37.58 -51.20
CA ALA A 11 -44.85 38.86 -51.62
C ALA A 11 -45.22 39.92 -50.55
N VAL A 12 -44.32 40.15 -49.60
CA VAL A 12 -43.79 41.52 -49.42
C VAL A 12 -42.29 41.50 -49.73
N LEU A 13 -42.00 41.12 -50.98
CA LEU A 13 -40.90 41.65 -51.79
C LEU A 13 -41.30 43.12 -52.11
N PHE A 14 -40.49 44.18 -52.07
CA PHE A 14 -39.20 44.42 -52.72
C PHE A 14 -38.67 45.79 -52.21
N ALA A 15 -37.46 45.84 -51.66
CA ALA A 15 -36.49 46.95 -51.86
C ALA A 15 -35.14 46.58 -51.20
N LEU A 16 -34.15 46.25 -52.04
CA LEU A 16 -32.72 45.99 -51.76
C LEU A 16 -31.90 47.30 -51.88
N PRO A 17 -30.55 47.38 -51.59
CA PRO A 17 -29.54 46.31 -51.49
C PRO A 17 -28.47 46.41 -50.34
N ALA A 18 -27.58 45.39 -50.34
CA ALA A 18 -26.43 45.02 -49.47
C ALA A 18 -25.28 46.07 -49.36
N PHE A 19 -24.24 46.02 -48.50
CA PHE A 19 -23.38 44.97 -47.89
C PHE A 19 -22.70 45.56 -46.60
N SER A 20 -22.44 44.83 -45.51
CA SER A 20 -21.09 44.42 -45.03
C SER A 20 -21.07 44.13 -43.50
N ARG A 21 -20.12 43.29 -43.07
CA ARG A 21 -19.94 42.58 -41.78
C ARG A 21 -19.43 43.47 -40.62
N ALA A 22 -19.94 43.33 -39.38
CA ALA A 22 -19.16 43.18 -38.12
C ALA A 22 -19.95 43.38 -36.79
N LYS A 23 -19.69 42.47 -35.83
CA LYS A 23 -19.72 42.54 -34.35
C LYS A 23 -20.96 43.07 -33.60
N THR A 24 -21.65 42.16 -32.90
CA THR A 24 -22.71 42.45 -31.92
C THR A 24 -22.14 42.75 -30.52
N GLN A 25 -22.53 43.88 -29.93
CA GLN A 25 -22.43 44.19 -28.50
C GLN A 25 -23.77 43.90 -27.81
N PRO A 26 -23.79 43.41 -26.55
CA PRO A 26 -25.00 43.25 -25.76
C PRO A 26 -25.36 44.52 -24.96
N VAL A 27 -26.68 44.76 -24.81
CA VAL A 27 -27.33 45.84 -24.05
C VAL A 27 -27.53 45.41 -22.57
N PRO A 28 -27.48 46.31 -21.56
CA PRO A 28 -27.35 45.94 -20.14
C PRO A 28 -28.68 45.70 -19.41
N PRO A 29 -28.67 44.99 -18.26
CA PRO A 29 -29.84 44.79 -17.40
C PRO A 29 -30.05 45.91 -16.35
N PRO A 30 -31.28 46.06 -15.80
CA PRO A 30 -31.69 47.14 -14.89
C PRO A 30 -31.17 46.98 -13.43
N PRO A 31 -31.22 48.05 -12.60
CA PRO A 31 -30.33 48.25 -11.46
C PRO A 31 -30.72 47.44 -10.21
N ALA A 32 -29.69 46.95 -9.51
CA ALA A 32 -29.80 46.24 -8.24
C ALA A 32 -30.16 47.20 -7.08
N ALA A 33 -31.14 46.79 -6.28
CA ALA A 33 -31.43 47.42 -5.00
C ALA A 33 -30.22 47.29 -4.07
N THR A 34 -29.73 48.43 -3.58
CA THR A 34 -28.61 48.53 -2.65
C THR A 34 -29.08 48.18 -1.25
N MET A 35 -28.53 47.11 -0.66
CA MET A 35 -28.58 46.91 0.79
C MET A 35 -27.45 47.72 1.47
N PRO A 36 -27.67 48.25 2.68
CA PRO A 36 -26.70 49.09 3.36
C PRO A 36 -25.47 48.28 3.80
N GLN A 37 -24.27 48.75 3.42
CA GLN A 37 -23.01 48.21 3.92
C GLN A 37 -22.80 48.66 5.36
N THR A 38 -22.62 47.70 6.28
CA THR A 38 -22.09 47.98 7.61
C THR A 38 -20.57 48.16 7.50
N PRO A 39 -19.94 49.13 8.19
CA PRO A 39 -18.50 49.40 8.03
C PRO A 39 -17.68 48.20 8.54
N GLY A 40 -16.74 47.73 7.72
CA GLY A 40 -15.85 46.61 8.06
C GLY A 40 -15.06 46.88 9.34
N LYS A 41 -15.20 46.01 10.35
CA LYS A 41 -14.33 46.02 11.52
C LYS A 41 -12.88 45.81 11.08
N GLN A 42 -11.98 46.72 11.47
CA GLN A 42 -10.54 46.59 11.26
C GLN A 42 -10.04 45.28 11.89
N ALA A 43 -9.06 44.63 11.23
CA ALA A 43 -8.44 43.41 11.74
C ALA A 43 -7.78 43.65 13.11
N SER A 44 -7.95 42.72 14.04
CA SER A 44 -7.36 42.78 15.38
C SER A 44 -5.84 42.66 15.35
N ALA A 45 -5.17 43.09 16.42
CA ALA A 45 -3.72 43.01 16.57
C ALA A 45 -3.21 41.57 16.38
N ASP A 46 -3.88 40.58 16.98
CA ASP A 46 -3.60 39.14 16.79
C ASP A 46 -3.68 38.71 15.32
N ALA A 47 -4.71 39.15 14.60
CA ALA A 47 -4.89 38.81 13.19
C ALA A 47 -3.81 39.44 12.31
N LEU A 48 -3.39 40.68 12.63
CA LEU A 48 -2.29 41.35 11.94
C LEU A 48 -0.95 40.66 12.19
N VAL A 49 -0.69 40.20 13.42
CA VAL A 49 0.51 39.43 13.77
C VAL A 49 0.53 38.09 13.04
N ALA A 50 -0.57 37.34 13.07
CA ALA A 50 -0.65 36.04 12.38
C ALA A 50 -0.41 36.16 10.86
N ILE A 51 -0.97 37.20 10.21
CA ILE A 51 -0.71 37.47 8.78
C ILE A 51 0.76 37.83 8.55
N SER A 52 1.38 38.59 9.45
CA SER A 52 2.79 38.96 9.37
C SER A 52 3.75 37.80 9.62
N ASP A 53 3.43 36.87 10.53
CA ASP A 53 4.20 35.65 10.78
C ASP A 53 4.22 34.78 9.51
N VAL A 54 3.07 34.58 8.86
CA VAL A 54 2.98 33.83 7.60
C VAL A 54 3.85 34.44 6.49
N ARG A 55 3.92 35.78 6.43
CA ARG A 55 4.77 36.48 5.45
C ARG A 55 6.24 36.36 5.79
N LEU A 56 6.59 36.43 7.07
CA LEU A 56 7.95 36.22 7.56
C LEU A 56 8.43 34.80 7.22
N ASP A 57 7.61 33.79 7.49
CA ASP A 57 7.90 32.39 7.18
C ASP A 57 8.01 32.14 5.67
N ALA A 58 7.11 32.74 4.88
CA ALA A 58 7.20 32.68 3.42
C ALA A 58 8.53 33.27 2.93
N ALA A 59 8.99 34.39 3.50
CA ALA A 59 10.29 34.96 3.15
C ALA A 59 11.49 34.04 3.47
N MET A 60 11.30 33.04 4.34
CA MET A 60 12.33 32.04 4.69
C MET A 60 12.41 30.88 3.70
N ASP A 61 11.40 30.68 2.86
CA ASP A 61 11.41 29.57 1.91
C ASP A 61 12.53 29.78 0.89
N GLU A 62 13.46 28.82 0.84
CA GLU A 62 14.59 28.83 -0.09
C GLU A 62 14.15 28.81 -1.55
N LYS A 63 12.94 28.29 -1.84
CA LYS A 63 12.35 28.21 -3.18
C LYS A 63 11.84 29.55 -3.71
N ILE A 64 11.73 30.58 -2.87
CA ILE A 64 11.30 31.91 -3.29
C ILE A 64 12.48 32.70 -3.88
N ALA A 65 12.29 33.29 -5.06
CA ALA A 65 13.28 34.16 -5.69
C ALA A 65 13.70 35.31 -4.76
N SER A 66 14.99 35.67 -4.75
CA SER A 66 15.55 36.71 -3.86
C SER A 66 14.80 38.05 -3.95
N THR A 67 14.28 38.39 -5.13
CA THR A 67 13.48 39.58 -5.41
C THR A 67 12.17 39.64 -4.61
N ASN A 68 11.56 38.50 -4.29
CA ASN A 68 10.30 38.42 -3.53
C ASN A 68 10.53 38.36 -2.02
N LYS A 69 11.75 38.03 -1.55
CA LYS A 69 12.08 37.97 -0.12
C LYS A 69 12.04 39.34 0.54
N GLY A 70 12.63 40.35 -0.11
CA GLY A 70 12.61 41.72 0.40
C GLY A 70 11.20 42.29 0.56
N ALA A 71 10.35 42.08 -0.45
CA ALA A 71 8.95 42.54 -0.43
C ALA A 71 8.13 41.87 0.68
N LEU A 72 8.33 40.56 0.90
CA LEU A 72 7.65 39.82 1.97
C LEU A 72 8.10 40.25 3.37
N LEU A 73 9.40 40.50 3.57
CA LEU A 73 9.93 41.02 4.83
C LEU A 73 9.36 42.41 5.15
N GLU A 74 9.21 43.28 4.14
CA GLU A 74 8.63 44.61 4.32
C GLU A 74 7.13 44.53 4.65
N LEU A 75 6.37 43.68 3.95
CA LEU A 75 4.95 43.44 4.27
C LEU A 75 4.73 42.80 5.65
N ALA A 76 5.67 41.98 6.12
CA ALA A 76 5.65 41.44 7.48
C ALA A 76 5.92 42.55 8.50
N ARG A 77 6.96 43.37 8.26
CA ARG A 77 7.32 44.54 9.07
C ARG A 77 6.15 45.49 9.24
N GLU A 78 5.47 45.85 8.15
CA GLU A 78 4.29 46.72 8.20
C GLU A 78 3.16 46.17 9.06
N GLY A 79 2.87 44.87 8.95
CA GLY A 79 1.80 44.26 9.73
C GLY A 79 2.13 44.19 11.23
N TYR A 80 3.39 43.94 11.60
CA TYR A 80 3.82 44.05 13.01
C TYR A 80 3.73 45.48 13.53
N LEU A 81 4.13 46.48 12.74
CA LEU A 81 4.00 47.89 13.13
C LEU A 81 2.52 48.30 13.26
N LYS A 82 1.62 47.78 12.42
CA LYS A 82 0.17 48.01 12.54
C LYS A 82 -0.39 47.34 13.80
N ALA A 83 0.04 46.12 14.13
CA ALA A 83 -0.34 45.46 15.37
C ALA A 83 0.15 46.23 16.60
N LEU A 84 1.39 46.73 16.59
CA LEU A 84 1.95 47.53 17.68
C LEU A 84 1.29 48.91 17.83
N LYS A 85 0.72 49.47 16.77
CA LYS A 85 -0.10 50.69 16.88
C LYS A 85 -1.42 50.44 17.63
N GLN A 86 -2.00 49.23 17.50
CA GLN A 86 -3.20 48.85 18.25
C GLN A 86 -2.83 48.46 19.69
N GLU A 87 -1.79 47.65 19.84
CA GLU A 87 -1.32 47.10 21.11
C GLU A 87 0.20 47.27 21.27
N PRO A 88 0.68 48.39 21.85
CA PRO A 88 2.10 48.73 21.90
C PRO A 88 3.02 47.73 22.62
N LYS A 89 2.46 46.86 23.46
CA LYS A 89 3.20 45.84 24.21
C LYS A 89 2.93 44.42 23.72
N HIS A 90 2.27 44.25 22.57
CA HIS A 90 1.89 42.94 22.05
C HIS A 90 3.12 42.02 21.86
N LYS A 91 3.19 40.94 22.64
CA LYS A 91 4.36 40.04 22.72
C LYS A 91 4.81 39.54 21.35
N GLY A 92 3.89 38.96 20.58
CA GLY A 92 4.20 38.39 19.26
C GLY A 92 4.62 39.43 18.22
N ALA A 93 4.12 40.66 18.33
CA ALA A 93 4.43 41.70 17.34
C ALA A 93 5.82 42.31 17.58
N LEU A 94 6.21 42.50 18.84
CA LEU A 94 7.56 42.94 19.23
C LEU A 94 8.62 41.90 18.83
N LEU A 95 8.38 40.63 19.14
CA LEU A 95 9.29 39.54 18.79
C LEU A 95 9.38 39.32 17.27
N GLY A 96 8.24 39.33 16.57
CA GLY A 96 8.17 39.21 15.12
C GLY A 96 8.93 40.33 14.41
N LEU A 97 8.83 41.57 14.89
CA LEU A 97 9.60 42.71 14.36
C LEU A 97 11.12 42.54 14.56
N ALA A 98 11.54 42.04 15.73
CA ALA A 98 12.94 41.75 16.01
C ALA A 98 13.50 40.66 15.08
N ARG A 99 12.72 39.59 14.81
CA ARG A 99 13.06 38.52 13.86
C ARG A 99 13.14 39.01 12.42
N VAL A 100 12.22 39.89 11.99
CA VAL A 100 12.28 40.53 10.66
C VAL A 100 13.59 41.32 10.50
N ASN A 101 13.96 42.13 11.50
CA ASN A 101 15.20 42.90 11.47
C ASN A 101 16.45 41.98 11.40
N ALA A 102 16.43 40.88 12.17
CA ALA A 102 17.52 39.89 12.17
C ALA A 102 17.68 39.21 10.81
N ARG A 103 16.59 39.09 10.05
CA ARG A 103 16.60 38.48 8.71
C ARG A 103 16.94 39.44 7.59
N ALA A 104 16.60 40.71 7.74
CA ALA A 104 17.02 41.80 6.87
C ALA A 104 18.52 42.16 7.06
N ASP A 105 19.24 41.45 7.92
CA ASP A 105 20.65 41.70 8.31
C ASP A 105 20.90 43.11 8.88
N GLU A 106 19.85 43.71 9.45
CA GLU A 106 19.91 45.03 10.08
C GLU A 106 20.42 44.89 11.52
N LYS A 107 21.74 44.67 11.67
CA LYS A 107 22.40 44.32 12.94
C LYS A 107 21.98 45.20 14.13
N GLN A 108 22.06 46.51 13.96
CA GLN A 108 21.79 47.46 15.06
C GLN A 108 20.31 47.44 15.49
N LYS A 109 19.38 47.52 14.53
CA LYS A 109 17.93 47.47 14.80
C LYS A 109 17.49 46.13 15.38
N THR A 110 18.18 45.05 15.04
CA THR A 110 17.93 43.72 15.61
C THR A 110 18.24 43.70 17.11
N VAL A 111 19.45 44.14 17.48
CA VAL A 111 19.88 44.18 18.88
C VAL A 111 18.97 45.09 19.70
N GLU A 112 18.62 46.26 19.17
CA GLU A 112 17.70 47.21 19.82
C GLU A 112 16.30 46.60 20.01
N ALA A 113 15.74 45.96 18.99
CA ALA A 113 14.41 45.35 19.06
C ALA A 113 14.35 44.17 20.05
N TYR A 114 15.34 43.27 20.03
CA TYR A 114 15.40 42.17 21.01
C TYR A 114 15.66 42.67 22.43
N LYS A 115 16.51 43.69 22.63
CA LYS A 115 16.70 44.29 23.96
C LYS A 115 15.42 44.95 24.48
N ALA A 116 14.70 45.67 23.63
CA ALA A 116 13.41 46.27 23.98
C ALA A 116 12.38 45.19 24.35
N TYR A 117 12.32 44.09 23.59
CA TYR A 117 11.47 42.93 23.89
C TYR A 117 11.85 42.28 25.23
N LEU A 118 13.13 41.96 25.44
CA LEU A 118 13.63 41.31 26.66
C LEU A 118 13.54 42.22 27.89
N THR A 119 13.42 43.54 27.72
CA THR A 119 13.11 44.46 28.84
C THR A 119 11.67 44.28 29.32
N LEU A 120 10.74 43.97 28.42
CA LEU A 120 9.33 43.71 28.75
C LEU A 120 9.07 42.26 29.15
N TYR A 121 9.84 41.32 28.58
CA TYR A 121 9.71 39.88 28.77
C TYR A 121 11.07 39.25 29.18
N PRO A 122 11.59 39.56 30.38
CA PRO A 122 12.96 39.20 30.78
C PRO A 122 13.18 37.70 31.04
N THR A 123 12.11 36.92 31.17
CA THR A 123 12.17 35.47 31.40
C THR A 123 12.10 34.65 30.10
N ASP A 124 12.15 35.31 28.95
CA ASP A 124 12.10 34.64 27.65
C ASP A 124 13.50 34.20 27.21
N ALA A 125 13.90 33.01 27.67
CA ALA A 125 15.20 32.41 27.34
C ALA A 125 15.37 32.10 25.85
N GLU A 126 14.28 31.85 25.14
CA GLU A 126 14.28 31.53 23.72
C GLU A 126 14.61 32.77 22.89
N ALA A 127 13.97 33.91 23.18
CA ALA A 127 14.32 35.17 22.53
C ALA A 127 15.77 35.62 22.82
N ALA A 128 16.29 35.35 24.02
CA ALA A 128 17.70 35.58 24.33
C ALA A 128 18.64 34.65 23.54
N HIS A 129 18.26 33.39 23.34
CA HIS A 129 19.02 32.46 22.49
C HIS A 129 18.99 32.86 21.02
N GLU A 130 17.84 33.31 20.49
CA GLU A 130 17.73 33.83 19.13
C GLU A 130 18.66 35.04 18.89
N LEU A 131 18.75 35.95 19.87
CA LEU A 131 19.69 37.06 19.82
C LEU A 131 21.15 36.56 19.85
N ALA A 132 21.47 35.56 20.68
CA ALA A 132 22.79 34.94 20.69
C ALA A 132 23.18 34.34 19.33
N VAL A 133 22.24 33.65 18.67
CA VAL A 133 22.42 33.11 17.32
C VAL A 133 22.61 34.21 16.30
N ALA A 134 21.90 35.33 16.40
CA ALA A 134 22.11 36.50 15.54
C ALA A 134 23.54 37.06 15.69
N HIS A 135 24.04 37.23 16.92
CA HIS A 135 25.42 37.63 17.18
C HIS A 135 26.44 36.64 16.60
N ALA A 136 26.20 35.33 16.72
CA ALA A 136 27.05 34.30 16.15
C ALA A 136 27.12 34.37 14.61
N ARG A 137 26.00 34.70 13.93
CA ARG A 137 25.97 34.90 12.47
C ARG A 137 26.82 36.08 12.04
N TRP A 138 26.87 37.14 12.84
CA TRP A 138 27.76 38.29 12.61
C TRP A 138 29.20 38.08 13.08
N LYS A 139 29.56 36.85 13.51
CA LYS A 139 30.86 36.50 14.09
C LYS A 139 31.23 37.34 15.32
N ASP A 140 30.23 37.92 15.98
CA ASP A 140 30.39 38.58 17.27
C ASP A 140 30.29 37.53 18.38
N TRP A 141 31.36 36.76 18.54
CA TRP A 141 31.40 35.62 19.44
C TRP A 141 31.25 36.02 20.91
N ALA A 142 31.77 37.19 21.29
CA ALA A 142 31.65 37.73 22.64
C ALA A 142 30.19 38.09 22.96
N GLY A 143 29.49 38.76 22.04
CA GLY A 143 28.05 39.02 22.16
C GLY A 143 27.22 37.74 22.17
N ALA A 144 27.58 36.76 21.34
CA ALA A 144 26.87 35.48 21.30
C ALA A 144 27.00 34.70 22.62
N CYS A 145 28.20 34.67 23.22
CA CYS A 145 28.42 34.02 24.51
C CYS A 145 27.64 34.71 25.64
N SER A 146 27.66 36.05 25.72
CA SER A 146 26.96 36.78 26.79
C SER A 146 25.45 36.57 26.76
N TRP A 147 24.84 36.52 25.57
CA TRP A 147 23.42 36.20 25.42
C TRP A 147 23.10 34.72 25.67
N CYS A 148 24.01 33.79 25.34
CA CYS A 148 23.87 32.39 25.76
C CYS A 148 23.94 32.26 27.28
N GLU A 149 24.86 32.94 27.95
CA GLU A 149 24.95 32.97 29.41
C GLU A 149 23.68 33.56 30.04
N PHE A 150 23.13 34.63 29.46
CA PHE A 150 21.86 35.20 29.91
C PHE A 150 20.71 34.20 29.77
N ALA A 151 20.58 33.53 28.62
CA ALA A 151 19.57 32.49 28.40
C ALA A 151 19.74 31.29 29.36
N LEU A 152 20.98 30.88 29.64
CA LEU A 152 21.30 29.80 30.59
C LEU A 152 21.06 30.21 32.05
N LYS A 153 21.13 31.50 32.42
CA LYS A 153 20.70 31.95 33.75
C LYS A 153 19.20 31.76 33.97
N ILE A 154 18.40 31.85 32.90
CA ILE A 154 16.95 31.64 32.96
C ILE A 154 16.63 30.14 32.91
N VAL A 155 17.22 29.40 31.97
CA VAL A 155 17.03 27.95 31.81
C VAL A 155 18.40 27.25 31.80
N PRO A 156 18.93 26.85 32.99
CA PRO A 156 20.29 26.31 33.13
C PRO A 156 20.56 25.04 32.35
N ASP A 157 19.53 24.23 32.09
CA ASP A 157 19.69 22.92 31.44
C ASP A 157 19.23 22.88 29.99
N ASN A 158 19.09 24.05 29.35
CA ASN A 158 18.72 24.12 27.95
C ASN A 158 19.87 23.61 27.06
N ARG A 159 19.73 22.36 26.58
CA ARG A 159 20.72 21.67 25.75
C ARG A 159 21.06 22.42 24.46
N ASN A 160 20.08 23.08 23.83
CA ASN A 160 20.29 23.84 22.59
C ASN A 160 21.16 25.08 22.85
N VAL A 161 20.88 25.80 23.93
CA VAL A 161 21.67 26.97 24.32
C VAL A 161 23.09 26.55 24.74
N LYS A 162 23.25 25.47 25.53
CA LYS A 162 24.58 24.92 25.87
C LYS A 162 25.40 24.57 24.63
N LYS A 163 24.77 23.96 23.62
CA LYS A 163 25.45 23.65 22.34
C LYS A 163 25.89 24.91 21.61
N THR A 164 25.00 25.90 21.45
CA THR A 164 25.34 27.19 20.82
C THR A 164 26.44 27.90 21.60
N HIS A 165 26.37 27.91 22.94
CA HIS A 165 27.37 28.51 23.80
C HIS A 165 28.74 27.87 23.61
N GLY A 166 28.84 26.54 23.70
CA GLY A 166 30.08 25.80 23.50
C GLY A 166 30.70 26.06 22.12
N PHE A 167 29.89 26.15 21.06
CA PHE A 167 30.39 26.48 19.72
C PHE A 167 30.86 27.94 19.61
N CYS A 168 30.14 28.89 20.23
CA CYS A 168 30.56 30.29 20.24
C CYS A 168 31.84 30.49 21.05
N LEU A 169 32.00 29.80 22.18
CA LEU A 169 33.22 29.80 22.99
C LEU A 169 34.42 29.25 22.19
N ALA A 170 34.21 28.17 21.44
CA ALA A 170 35.24 27.61 20.57
C ALA A 170 35.68 28.64 19.52
N CYS A 171 34.71 29.28 18.84
CA CYS A 171 34.97 30.34 17.87
C CYS A 171 35.60 31.61 18.48
N ALA A 172 35.37 31.87 19.77
CA ALA A 172 35.97 32.97 20.52
C ALA A 172 37.39 32.68 21.01
N GLY A 173 37.93 31.48 20.76
CA GLY A 173 39.26 31.09 21.23
C GLY A 173 39.29 30.48 22.64
N LYS A 174 38.13 30.36 23.31
CA LYS A 174 38.00 29.83 24.68
C LYS A 174 37.77 28.32 24.68
N TRP A 175 38.79 27.57 24.26
CA TRP A 175 38.64 26.15 23.94
C TRP A 175 38.35 25.25 25.14
N ASP A 176 38.95 25.54 26.30
CA ASP A 176 38.71 24.77 27.52
C ASP A 176 37.29 24.97 28.05
N GLU A 177 36.82 26.22 28.07
CA GLU A 177 35.42 26.54 28.41
C GLU A 177 34.45 25.89 27.42
N ALA A 178 34.78 25.92 26.12
CA ALA A 178 33.97 25.30 25.07
C ALA A 178 33.83 23.79 25.28
N PHE A 179 34.95 23.08 25.55
CA PHE A 179 34.93 21.66 25.83
C PHE A 179 34.11 21.35 27.09
N ALA A 180 34.32 22.10 28.18
CA ALA A 180 33.59 21.91 29.43
C ALA A 180 32.06 22.01 29.23
N VAL A 181 31.60 23.02 28.48
CA VAL A 181 30.17 23.20 28.18
C VAL A 181 29.64 22.11 27.25
N LEU A 182 30.39 21.72 26.22
CA LEU A 182 29.95 20.65 25.30
C LEU A 182 29.91 19.28 25.99
N ASN A 183 30.86 18.98 26.86
CA ASN A 183 30.95 17.70 27.58
C ASN A 183 29.80 17.51 28.60
N GLN A 184 29.09 18.58 28.98
CA GLN A 184 27.86 18.45 29.77
C GLN A 184 26.68 17.88 28.96
N ILE A 185 26.73 17.94 27.63
CA ILE A 185 25.60 17.57 26.75
C ILE A 185 25.92 16.46 25.75
N MET A 186 27.16 15.99 25.69
CA MET A 186 27.60 14.89 24.82
C MET A 186 28.84 14.18 25.40
N PRO A 187 29.12 12.92 25.01
CA PRO A 187 30.31 12.18 25.46
C PRO A 187 31.62 12.89 25.10
N GLU A 188 32.65 12.68 25.92
CA GLU A 188 33.94 13.35 25.80
C GLU A 188 34.56 13.25 24.39
N ALA A 189 34.60 12.04 23.81
CA ALA A 189 35.13 11.83 22.47
C ALA A 189 34.40 12.66 21.40
N GLN A 190 33.07 12.76 21.51
CA GLN A 190 32.24 13.57 20.61
C GLN A 190 32.45 15.08 20.84
N ALA A 191 32.57 15.53 22.09
CA ALA A 191 32.81 16.93 22.43
C ALA A 191 34.16 17.41 21.90
N ARG A 192 35.22 16.62 22.11
CA ARG A 192 36.57 16.89 21.60
C ARG A 192 36.63 16.90 20.08
N HIS A 193 35.96 15.96 19.41
CA HIS A 193 35.85 15.96 17.94
C HIS A 193 35.13 17.21 17.40
N ASN A 194 34.03 17.62 18.04
CA ASN A 194 33.30 18.82 17.61
C ASN A 194 34.15 20.09 17.77
N LEU A 195 34.90 20.19 18.88
CA LEU A 195 35.87 21.27 19.10
C LEU A 195 36.98 21.24 18.05
N ALA A 196 37.55 20.06 17.77
CA ALA A 196 38.57 19.88 16.73
C ALA A 196 38.11 20.35 15.34
N GLY A 197 36.89 19.98 14.93
CA GLY A 197 36.33 20.45 13.66
C GLY A 197 36.07 21.96 13.59
N ILE A 198 35.91 22.65 14.73
CA ILE A 198 35.86 24.12 14.77
C ILE A 198 37.27 24.70 14.68
N LEU A 199 38.24 24.15 15.41
CA LEU A 199 39.65 24.56 15.39
C LEU A 199 40.25 24.45 13.99
N ASP A 200 40.00 23.33 13.29
CA ASP A 200 40.46 23.11 11.92
C ASP A 200 39.92 24.16 10.94
N ARG A 201 38.62 24.48 11.03
CA ARG A 201 37.98 25.52 10.21
C ARG A 201 38.51 26.93 10.48
N MET A 202 39.06 27.17 11.68
CA MET A 202 39.71 28.43 12.04
C MET A 202 41.20 28.45 11.70
N GLY A 203 41.74 27.38 11.11
CA GLY A 203 43.16 27.27 10.75
C GLY A 203 44.06 26.86 11.92
N HIS A 204 43.52 26.50 13.07
CA HIS A 204 44.28 25.98 14.22
C HIS A 204 44.47 24.46 14.11
N THR A 205 45.13 24.02 13.04
CA THR A 205 45.27 22.58 12.69
C THR A 205 45.98 21.76 13.78
N ASP A 206 47.02 22.30 14.43
CA ASP A 206 47.75 21.58 15.49
C ASP A 206 46.92 21.41 16.77
N ALA A 207 46.15 22.44 17.13
CA ALA A 207 45.20 22.37 18.25
C ALA A 207 44.06 21.38 17.93
N SER A 208 43.61 21.33 16.67
CA SER A 208 42.64 20.34 16.19
C SER A 208 43.17 18.91 16.35
N LYS A 209 44.39 18.64 15.88
CA LYS A 209 45.06 17.32 16.05
C LYS A 209 45.16 16.93 17.52
N THR A 210 45.55 17.85 18.39
CA THR A 210 45.64 17.62 19.83
C THR A 210 44.29 17.19 20.41
N GLN A 211 43.20 17.87 20.05
CA GLN A 211 41.86 17.49 20.50
C GLN A 211 41.40 16.15 19.93
N LEU A 212 41.75 15.82 18.69
CA LEU A 212 41.43 14.52 18.08
C LEU A 212 42.20 13.37 18.72
N GLN A 213 43.48 13.56 19.04
CA GLN A 213 44.27 12.58 19.80
C GLN A 213 43.66 12.32 21.17
N LEU A 214 43.22 13.38 21.86
CA LEU A 214 42.51 13.25 23.14
C LEU A 214 41.14 12.59 22.97
N ALA A 215 40.43 12.82 21.85
CA ALA A 215 39.18 12.13 21.54
C ALA A 215 39.38 10.62 21.33
N VAL A 216 40.41 10.23 20.58
CA VAL A 216 40.77 8.82 20.35
C VAL A 216 41.26 8.16 21.65
N LYS A 217 41.92 8.91 22.53
CA LYS A 217 42.30 8.41 23.85
C LYS A 217 41.09 8.16 24.75
N ALA A 218 40.08 9.04 24.68
CA ALA A 218 38.84 8.90 25.44
C ALA A 218 37.97 7.73 24.93
N ASP A 219 37.93 7.52 23.61
CA ASP A 219 37.27 6.37 22.98
C ASP A 219 38.06 5.91 21.74
N PRO A 220 38.85 4.82 21.85
CA PRO A 220 39.62 4.27 20.73
C PRO A 220 38.77 3.81 19.54
N ASN A 221 37.47 3.53 19.75
CA ASN A 221 36.55 3.09 18.72
C ASN A 221 35.77 4.24 18.08
N PHE A 222 36.00 5.50 18.48
CA PHE A 222 35.33 6.66 17.92
C PHE A 222 35.91 7.04 16.55
N THR A 223 35.43 6.34 15.52
CA THR A 223 35.86 6.46 14.11
C THR A 223 35.93 7.90 13.58
N PRO A 224 34.97 8.81 13.85
CA PRO A 224 35.02 10.17 13.31
C PRO A 224 36.27 10.97 13.73
N ALA A 225 36.76 10.80 14.96
CA ALA A 225 37.99 11.46 15.40
C ALA A 225 39.24 10.88 14.73
N ARG A 226 39.30 9.55 14.58
CA ARG A 226 40.42 8.87 13.94
C ARG A 226 40.53 9.22 12.46
N ASP A 227 39.41 9.25 11.75
CA ASP A 227 39.39 9.57 10.32
C ASP A 227 39.83 11.02 10.07
N LEU A 228 39.35 11.97 10.90
CA LEU A 228 39.78 13.36 10.81
C LEU A 228 41.25 13.53 11.20
N LEU A 229 41.75 12.80 12.21
CA LEU A 229 43.16 12.82 12.60
C LEU A 229 44.07 12.31 11.48
N ASN A 230 43.75 11.16 10.90
CA ASN A 230 44.49 10.58 9.77
C ASN A 230 44.51 11.53 8.56
N LYS A 231 43.38 12.20 8.29
CA LYS A 231 43.29 13.20 7.22
C LYS A 231 44.24 14.39 7.47
N LEU A 232 44.33 14.87 8.71
CA LEU A 232 45.18 16.01 9.08
C LEU A 232 46.66 15.62 9.22
N GLU A 233 46.98 14.35 9.52
CA GLU A 233 48.34 13.82 9.63
C GLU A 233 48.93 13.34 8.28
N GLY A 234 48.12 13.26 7.23
CA GLY A 234 48.59 12.98 5.86
C GLY A 234 49.10 11.54 5.63
N GLY A 235 48.78 10.60 6.53
CA GLY A 235 49.30 9.23 6.50
C GLY A 235 48.31 8.19 5.96
N ALA A 236 48.77 7.37 5.03
CA ALA A 236 48.14 6.09 4.68
C ALA A 236 48.06 5.16 5.93
N PRO A 237 47.07 4.25 6.01
CA PRO A 237 46.81 3.48 7.22
C PRO A 237 47.97 2.52 7.60
N ALA A 238 48.33 2.51 8.89
CA ALA A 238 49.44 1.75 9.49
C ALA A 238 49.10 0.25 9.78
N PRO A 239 50.09 -0.63 10.08
CA PRO A 239 50.03 -2.08 9.86
C PRO A 239 49.23 -2.89 10.92
N ARG A 240 48.64 -4.00 10.47
CA ARG A 240 47.66 -4.86 11.15
C ARG A 240 48.28 -5.72 12.27
N ALA A 241 47.71 -5.64 13.48
CA ALA A 241 47.88 -6.64 14.53
C ALA A 241 47.40 -8.02 14.06
N LEU A 242 47.92 -9.12 14.64
CA LEU A 242 47.49 -10.48 14.29
C LEU A 242 45.95 -10.57 14.38
N PRO A 243 45.27 -10.97 13.29
CA PRO A 243 43.82 -10.90 13.21
C PRO A 243 43.17 -11.77 14.28
N GLU A 244 42.22 -11.18 14.99
CA GLU A 244 41.43 -11.83 16.03
C GLU A 244 40.73 -13.08 15.47
N MET A 245 40.79 -14.21 16.19
CA MET A 245 40.09 -15.42 15.80
C MET A 245 38.61 -15.28 16.17
N VAL A 246 37.73 -15.38 15.18
CA VAL A 246 36.29 -15.23 15.37
C VAL A 246 35.61 -16.56 15.09
N THR A 247 34.53 -16.86 15.80
CA THR A 247 33.68 -18.03 15.54
C THR A 247 32.40 -17.57 14.86
N ARG A 248 32.02 -18.22 13.76
CA ARG A 248 30.77 -17.94 13.04
C ARG A 248 30.05 -19.26 12.74
N VAL A 249 28.73 -19.21 12.82
CA VAL A 249 27.83 -20.34 12.53
C VAL A 249 27.18 -20.08 11.17
N PHE A 250 27.26 -21.06 10.28
CA PHE A 250 26.65 -21.03 8.95
C PHE A 250 25.54 -22.08 8.86
N GLY A 251 24.34 -21.67 8.49
CA GLY A 251 23.27 -22.61 8.14
C GLY A 251 23.58 -23.24 6.78
N VAL A 252 23.50 -24.57 6.71
CA VAL A 252 23.85 -25.33 5.49
C VAL A 252 22.85 -26.48 5.24
N MET A 253 21.63 -26.35 5.77
CA MET A 253 20.61 -27.39 5.73
C MET A 253 20.27 -27.81 4.29
N ASP A 254 20.14 -26.82 3.42
CA ASP A 254 19.83 -26.95 1.99
C ASP A 254 20.98 -27.58 1.18
N LEU A 255 22.23 -27.41 1.61
CA LEU A 255 23.40 -28.02 0.98
C LEU A 255 23.60 -29.51 1.31
N VAL A 256 22.94 -30.03 2.35
CA VAL A 256 23.22 -31.37 2.89
C VAL A 256 21.98 -32.29 2.94
N THR A 257 20.88 -31.94 2.25
CA THR A 257 19.64 -32.74 2.29
C THR A 257 19.79 -34.16 1.68
N PRO A 258 19.18 -35.20 2.30
CA PRO A 258 19.26 -36.58 1.80
C PRO A 258 18.19 -36.94 0.76
N ALA A 259 18.48 -37.95 -0.07
CA ALA A 259 17.47 -38.68 -0.85
C ALA A 259 16.62 -39.59 0.07
N ILE A 260 15.34 -39.80 -0.27
CA ILE A 260 14.40 -40.58 0.56
C ILE A 260 14.64 -42.10 0.37
N GLY A 261 14.84 -42.84 1.47
CA GLY A 261 15.02 -44.31 1.50
C GLY A 261 15.71 -44.80 2.79
N SER A 262 15.84 -46.12 2.98
CA SER A 262 16.44 -46.74 4.19
C SER A 262 17.94 -46.45 4.40
N GLU A 263 18.61 -45.83 3.42
CA GLU A 263 20.03 -45.44 3.46
C GLU A 263 20.26 -43.94 3.73
N ALA A 264 19.20 -43.16 3.97
CA ALA A 264 19.24 -41.70 4.08
C ALA A 264 20.24 -41.16 5.13
N THR A 265 20.41 -41.86 6.26
CA THR A 265 21.29 -41.42 7.35
C THR A 265 22.78 -41.58 7.02
N ALA A 266 23.16 -42.59 6.24
CA ALA A 266 24.55 -42.82 5.83
C ALA A 266 25.00 -41.82 4.77
N THR A 267 24.12 -41.54 3.79
CA THR A 267 24.35 -40.54 2.75
C THR A 267 24.39 -39.12 3.31
N TYR A 268 23.52 -38.81 4.29
CA TYR A 268 23.54 -37.54 5.00
C TYR A 268 24.90 -37.29 5.69
N ARG A 269 25.41 -38.27 6.45
CA ARG A 269 26.72 -38.17 7.10
C ARG A 269 27.86 -38.03 6.08
N LYS A 270 27.81 -38.77 4.97
CA LYS A 270 28.80 -38.65 3.89
C LYS A 270 28.81 -37.25 3.26
N ASN A 271 27.64 -36.67 2.99
CA ASN A 271 27.51 -35.33 2.42
C ASN A 271 28.00 -34.24 3.39
N THR A 272 27.78 -34.42 4.71
CA THR A 272 28.35 -33.51 5.72
C THR A 272 29.88 -33.53 5.72
N GLU A 273 30.49 -34.72 5.62
CA GLU A 273 31.95 -34.87 5.60
C GLU A 273 32.57 -34.30 4.31
N GLU A 274 31.89 -34.47 3.17
CA GLU A 274 32.31 -33.89 1.90
C GLU A 274 32.24 -32.35 1.91
N LEU A 275 31.20 -31.77 2.53
CA LEU A 275 31.08 -30.31 2.67
C LEU A 275 32.21 -29.73 3.54
N VAL A 276 32.51 -30.35 4.68
CA VAL A 276 33.62 -29.91 5.55
C VAL A 276 34.95 -29.98 4.79
N LYS A 277 35.21 -31.10 4.09
CA LYS A 277 36.44 -31.26 3.27
C LYS A 277 36.54 -30.26 2.13
N LEU A 278 35.42 -29.91 1.50
CA LEU A 278 35.39 -28.92 0.42
C LEU A 278 35.74 -27.53 0.96
N VAL A 279 35.17 -27.14 2.11
CA VAL A 279 35.49 -25.87 2.77
C VAL A 279 36.95 -25.82 3.20
N THR A 280 37.45 -26.86 3.87
CA THR A 280 38.85 -26.87 4.35
C THR A 280 39.87 -27.03 3.21
N GLY A 281 39.48 -27.67 2.11
CA GLY A 281 40.33 -27.88 0.93
C GLY A 281 40.36 -26.72 -0.07
N MET A 282 39.29 -25.93 -0.19
CA MET A 282 39.24 -24.80 -1.12
C MET A 282 39.58 -23.46 -0.48
N VAL A 283 39.23 -23.25 0.79
CA VAL A 283 39.48 -21.97 1.46
C VAL A 283 40.77 -22.07 2.27
N ARG A 284 41.83 -21.40 1.79
CA ARG A 284 43.16 -21.29 2.44
C ARG A 284 43.54 -22.52 3.30
N PRO A 285 43.92 -23.64 2.66
CA PRO A 285 44.11 -24.93 3.34
C PRO A 285 45.06 -24.90 4.53
N TYR A 286 46.11 -24.08 4.46
CA TYR A 286 47.10 -23.89 5.53
C TYR A 286 46.55 -23.21 6.80
N SER A 287 45.34 -22.62 6.75
CA SER A 287 44.74 -21.94 7.90
C SER A 287 44.07 -22.89 8.88
N TRP A 288 43.82 -24.14 8.48
CA TRP A 288 43.10 -25.15 9.26
C TRP A 288 44.02 -26.01 10.12
N LYS A 289 43.52 -26.44 11.28
CA LYS A 289 44.23 -27.25 12.27
C LYS A 289 44.81 -28.54 11.68
N GLU A 290 44.10 -29.18 10.76
CA GLU A 290 44.55 -30.40 10.07
C GLU A 290 45.79 -30.18 9.18
N ALA A 291 46.04 -28.94 8.75
CA ALA A 291 47.20 -28.55 7.93
C ALA A 291 48.24 -27.73 8.72
N GLY A 292 48.15 -27.70 10.06
CA GLY A 292 49.07 -26.96 10.94
C GLY A 292 48.68 -25.51 11.25
N GLY A 293 47.49 -25.07 10.81
CA GLY A 293 46.92 -23.77 11.13
C GLY A 293 46.15 -23.72 12.46
N ARG A 294 45.54 -22.57 12.77
CA ARG A 294 44.79 -22.34 14.04
C ARG A 294 43.28 -22.48 13.90
N GLY A 295 42.75 -22.58 12.68
CA GLY A 295 41.31 -22.59 12.41
C GLY A 295 40.68 -23.98 12.50
N THR A 296 39.40 -24.04 12.82
CA THR A 296 38.60 -25.27 12.92
C THR A 296 37.26 -25.12 12.18
N ALA A 297 36.74 -26.22 11.64
CA ALA A 297 35.42 -26.29 11.00
C ALA A 297 34.75 -27.60 11.41
N GLU A 298 33.58 -27.50 12.05
CA GLU A 298 32.86 -28.65 12.61
C GLU A 298 31.37 -28.55 12.27
N TYR A 299 30.76 -29.68 11.91
CA TYR A 299 29.33 -29.76 11.61
C TYR A 299 28.52 -30.16 12.85
N PHE A 300 27.38 -29.52 13.07
CA PHE A 300 26.47 -29.81 14.18
C PHE A 300 25.09 -30.25 13.69
N ASP A 301 24.76 -31.52 13.96
CA ASP A 301 23.51 -32.17 13.53
C ASP A 301 22.25 -31.52 14.12
N ILE A 302 22.29 -31.14 15.42
CA ILE A 302 21.12 -30.65 16.18
C ILE A 302 20.63 -29.26 15.69
N GLY A 303 21.41 -28.58 14.85
CA GLY A 303 21.04 -27.29 14.24
C GLY A 303 21.34 -27.20 12.73
N THR A 304 21.69 -28.31 12.08
CA THR A 304 22.07 -28.36 10.65
C THR A 304 23.02 -27.24 10.22
N SER A 305 24.06 -27.01 11.01
CA SER A 305 24.93 -25.84 10.89
C SER A 305 26.41 -26.22 10.86
N LEU A 306 27.19 -25.47 10.09
CA LEU A 306 28.64 -25.54 10.06
C LEU A 306 29.21 -24.43 10.96
N VAL A 307 29.90 -24.81 12.02
CA VAL A 307 30.56 -23.89 12.95
C VAL A 307 32.03 -23.77 12.56
N VAL A 308 32.47 -22.55 12.24
CA VAL A 308 33.82 -22.27 11.74
C VAL A 308 34.50 -21.23 12.63
N GLN A 309 35.69 -21.55 13.12
CA GLN A 309 36.54 -20.65 13.88
C GLN A 309 37.80 -20.31 13.07
N ASN A 310 37.93 -19.07 12.61
CA ASN A 310 39.10 -18.61 11.85
C ASN A 310 39.18 -17.07 11.86
N THR A 311 40.17 -16.50 11.18
CA THR A 311 40.28 -15.04 11.01
C THR A 311 39.10 -14.47 10.19
N PRO A 312 38.70 -13.20 10.35
CA PRO A 312 37.52 -12.64 9.68
C PRO A 312 37.58 -12.71 8.16
N ASP A 313 38.79 -12.57 7.59
CA ASP A 313 39.02 -12.67 6.15
C ASP A 313 38.75 -14.11 5.65
N VAL A 314 39.17 -15.14 6.40
CA VAL A 314 38.87 -16.54 6.08
C VAL A 314 37.39 -16.84 6.25
N LEU A 315 36.75 -16.33 7.31
CA LEU A 315 35.30 -16.49 7.50
C LEU A 315 34.50 -15.84 6.38
N GLN A 316 34.99 -14.75 5.78
CA GLN A 316 34.37 -14.16 4.61
C GLN A 316 34.54 -15.05 3.38
N GLU A 317 35.73 -15.59 3.12
CA GLU A 317 35.93 -16.55 2.01
C GLU A 317 35.10 -17.84 2.17
N VAL A 318 34.94 -18.35 3.40
CA VAL A 318 34.02 -19.46 3.69
C VAL A 318 32.57 -19.05 3.44
N SER A 319 32.17 -17.85 3.86
CA SER A 319 30.84 -17.31 3.58
C SER A 319 30.58 -17.19 2.08
N ASP A 320 31.56 -16.69 1.32
CA ASP A 320 31.45 -16.49 -0.13
C ASP A 320 31.40 -17.84 -0.86
N LEU A 321 32.17 -18.84 -0.41
CA LEU A 321 32.10 -20.20 -0.94
C LEU A 321 30.74 -20.84 -0.63
N LEU A 322 30.27 -20.78 0.62
CA LEU A 322 28.97 -21.32 0.99
C LEU A 322 27.84 -20.57 0.28
N GLU A 323 27.93 -19.25 0.11
CA GLU A 323 26.98 -18.46 -0.66
C GLU A 323 27.03 -18.80 -2.15
N ALA A 324 28.21 -19.04 -2.73
CA ALA A 324 28.34 -19.57 -4.08
C ALA A 324 27.69 -20.96 -4.18
N LEU A 325 27.89 -21.82 -3.19
CA LEU A 325 27.24 -23.13 -3.11
C LEU A 325 25.73 -23.00 -2.90
N HIS A 326 25.22 -22.04 -2.12
CA HIS A 326 23.79 -21.76 -1.94
C HIS A 326 23.17 -21.11 -3.18
N ARG A 327 23.94 -20.35 -3.97
CA ARG A 327 23.54 -19.83 -5.28
C ARG A 327 23.49 -20.95 -6.33
N LEU A 328 24.33 -21.97 -6.17
CA LEU A 328 24.39 -23.14 -7.05
C LEU A 328 23.43 -24.27 -6.63
N ALA A 329 23.15 -24.39 -5.33
CA ALA A 329 22.05 -25.14 -4.75
C ALA A 329 20.75 -24.34 -4.97
N PRO A 330 19.60 -25.02 -5.11
CA PRO A 330 18.66 -24.79 -6.20
C PRO A 330 18.09 -23.36 -6.30
N THR A 331 18.60 -22.58 -7.25
CA THR A 331 17.87 -21.43 -7.81
C THR A 331 16.72 -21.98 -8.68
N SER A 332 15.51 -21.98 -8.13
CA SER A 332 14.18 -22.25 -8.69
C SER A 332 14.11 -22.78 -10.14
N VAL A 333 14.43 -24.06 -10.36
CA VAL A 333 14.01 -24.73 -11.61
C VAL A 333 12.48 -24.70 -11.64
N SER A 334 11.89 -24.05 -12.65
CA SER A 334 10.43 -23.97 -12.78
C SER A 334 9.94 -24.95 -13.84
N VAL A 335 8.91 -25.71 -13.48
CA VAL A 335 8.19 -26.60 -14.39
C VAL A 335 6.95 -25.89 -14.89
N CYS A 336 6.81 -25.82 -16.20
CA CYS A 336 5.64 -25.25 -16.84
C CYS A 336 4.81 -26.36 -17.49
N PHE A 337 3.52 -26.35 -17.16
CA PHE A 337 2.50 -27.30 -17.61
C PHE A 337 1.49 -26.60 -18.52
N GLU A 338 1.29 -27.17 -19.70
CA GLU A 338 0.20 -26.81 -20.60
C GLU A 338 -0.76 -28.00 -20.70
N VAL A 339 -1.95 -27.87 -20.10
CA VAL A 339 -2.94 -28.96 -20.08
C VAL A 339 -4.06 -28.72 -21.08
N ARG A 340 -4.42 -29.80 -21.79
CA ARG A 340 -5.54 -29.84 -22.74
C ARG A 340 -6.36 -31.09 -22.48
N VAL A 341 -7.68 -30.95 -22.50
CA VAL A 341 -8.63 -32.07 -22.44
C VAL A 341 -9.34 -32.17 -23.78
N LEU A 342 -9.20 -33.33 -24.42
CA LEU A 342 -9.81 -33.63 -25.71
C LEU A 342 -11.09 -34.44 -25.48
N LYS A 343 -12.23 -33.98 -25.98
CA LYS A 343 -13.42 -34.79 -26.16
C LYS A 343 -13.40 -35.33 -27.57
N VAL A 344 -13.24 -36.64 -27.76
CA VAL A 344 -13.12 -37.27 -29.08
C VAL A 344 -14.02 -38.50 -29.18
N PRO A 345 -14.45 -38.95 -30.38
CA PRO A 345 -15.20 -40.20 -30.51
C PRO A 345 -14.39 -41.40 -29.98
N VAL A 346 -15.06 -42.40 -29.40
CA VAL A 346 -14.38 -43.62 -28.91
C VAL A 346 -13.54 -44.27 -30.02
N GLY A 347 -12.29 -44.63 -29.69
CA GLY A 347 -11.34 -45.24 -30.63
C GLY A 347 -10.65 -44.24 -31.56
N PHE A 348 -10.90 -42.93 -31.41
CA PHE A 348 -10.21 -41.88 -32.17
C PHE A 348 -8.71 -41.88 -31.90
N CYS A 349 -8.29 -41.93 -30.63
CA CYS A 349 -6.88 -41.93 -30.26
C CYS A 349 -6.15 -43.17 -30.79
N GLU A 350 -6.77 -44.35 -30.74
CA GLU A 350 -6.20 -45.59 -31.28
C GLU A 350 -5.98 -45.51 -32.80
N LYS A 351 -6.95 -44.97 -33.55
CA LYS A 351 -6.82 -44.70 -34.99
C LYS A 351 -5.74 -43.67 -35.31
N ALA A 352 -5.52 -42.71 -34.42
CA ALA A 352 -4.43 -41.74 -34.50
C ALA A 352 -3.07 -42.32 -34.03
N GLY A 353 -3.01 -43.61 -33.67
CA GLY A 353 -1.79 -44.27 -33.21
C GLY A 353 -1.38 -43.93 -31.77
N VAL A 354 -2.28 -43.32 -30.98
CA VAL A 354 -2.06 -42.92 -29.60
C VAL A 354 -2.76 -43.90 -28.67
N LYS A 355 -1.99 -44.64 -27.87
CA LYS A 355 -2.53 -45.53 -26.84
C LYS A 355 -2.86 -44.71 -25.58
N VAL A 356 -4.12 -44.69 -25.17
CA VAL A 356 -4.59 -44.04 -23.93
C VAL A 356 -4.28 -44.88 -22.67
N ALA A 357 -3.37 -45.85 -22.79
CA ALA A 357 -2.93 -46.74 -21.71
C ALA A 357 -1.81 -46.13 -20.84
N ARG A 358 -1.52 -46.76 -19.69
CA ARG A 358 -0.60 -46.25 -18.66
C ARG A 358 0.81 -45.97 -19.23
N ASP A 359 1.28 -44.75 -18.97
CA ASP A 359 2.65 -44.22 -19.21
C ASP A 359 2.97 -43.79 -20.65
N THR A 360 1.95 -43.49 -21.46
CA THR A 360 2.17 -42.93 -22.80
C THR A 360 2.64 -41.48 -22.75
N THR A 361 3.82 -41.21 -23.33
CA THR A 361 4.33 -39.86 -23.61
C THR A 361 4.34 -39.62 -25.12
N LEU A 362 3.83 -38.48 -25.56
CA LEU A 362 3.84 -38.06 -26.96
C LEU A 362 5.01 -37.10 -27.22
N THR A 363 5.68 -37.31 -28.34
CA THR A 363 6.63 -36.33 -28.89
C THR A 363 5.87 -35.10 -29.41
N PRO A 364 6.55 -33.93 -29.55
CA PRO A 364 5.92 -32.74 -30.10
C PRO A 364 5.26 -32.97 -31.47
N ALA A 365 5.87 -33.77 -32.35
CA ALA A 365 5.30 -34.11 -33.65
C ALA A 365 4.02 -34.94 -33.55
N GLN A 366 4.01 -35.97 -32.69
CA GLN A 366 2.82 -36.80 -32.45
C GLN A 366 1.69 -36.00 -31.79
N PHE A 367 2.01 -35.14 -30.83
CA PHE A 367 1.03 -34.25 -30.20
C PHE A 367 0.38 -33.29 -31.19
N GLN A 368 1.18 -32.64 -32.04
CA GLN A 368 0.65 -31.75 -33.09
C GLN A 368 -0.20 -32.49 -34.11
N ALA A 369 0.20 -33.69 -34.53
CA ALA A 369 -0.59 -34.52 -35.43
C ALA A 369 -1.95 -34.90 -34.82
N LEU A 370 -1.97 -35.30 -33.54
CA LEU A 370 -3.19 -35.63 -32.82
C LEU A 370 -4.15 -34.42 -32.71
N LEU A 371 -3.62 -33.24 -32.37
CA LEU A 371 -4.42 -32.03 -32.27
C LEU A 371 -4.99 -31.60 -33.61
N LYS A 372 -4.20 -31.67 -34.68
CA LYS A 372 -4.67 -31.37 -36.03
C LYS A 372 -5.79 -32.31 -36.44
N ALA A 373 -5.62 -33.61 -36.20
CA ALA A 373 -6.67 -34.60 -36.46
C ALA A 373 -7.94 -34.35 -35.63
N ALA A 374 -7.80 -33.91 -34.38
CA ALA A 374 -8.94 -33.57 -33.53
C ALA A 374 -9.65 -32.30 -34.03
N GLN A 375 -8.91 -31.28 -34.46
CA GLN A 375 -9.48 -30.04 -35.00
C GLN A 375 -10.18 -30.25 -36.35
N GLU A 376 -9.73 -31.21 -37.16
CA GLU A 376 -10.36 -31.57 -38.44
C GLU A 376 -11.63 -32.43 -38.25
N ASN A 377 -11.81 -33.04 -37.08
CA ASN A 377 -12.96 -33.87 -36.79
C ASN A 377 -14.10 -33.04 -36.18
N ARG A 378 -15.27 -33.02 -36.85
CA ARG A 378 -16.45 -32.26 -36.42
C ARG A 378 -17.04 -32.72 -35.08
N ASP A 379 -16.80 -33.97 -34.70
CA ASP A 379 -17.29 -34.55 -33.45
C ASP A 379 -16.25 -34.45 -32.31
N ALA A 380 -15.12 -33.75 -32.52
CA ALA A 380 -14.11 -33.56 -31.49
C ALA A 380 -14.11 -32.12 -30.95
N ASN A 381 -13.81 -31.97 -29.66
CA ASN A 381 -13.67 -30.69 -28.99
C ASN A 381 -12.38 -30.64 -28.18
N VAL A 382 -11.71 -29.48 -28.16
CA VAL A 382 -10.45 -29.26 -27.44
C VAL A 382 -10.70 -28.22 -26.35
N LEU A 383 -10.73 -28.65 -25.10
CA LEU A 383 -10.76 -27.77 -23.94
C LEU A 383 -9.33 -27.45 -23.51
N GLN A 384 -8.99 -26.17 -23.35
CA GLN A 384 -7.66 -25.73 -22.93
C GLN A 384 -7.71 -25.16 -21.51
N PHE A 385 -6.79 -25.62 -20.66
CA PHE A 385 -6.58 -25.06 -19.32
C PHE A 385 -5.63 -23.85 -19.39
N PRO A 386 -5.68 -22.95 -18.38
CA PRO A 386 -4.63 -21.96 -18.19
C PRO A 386 -3.26 -22.61 -18.16
N LYS A 387 -2.26 -21.94 -18.74
CA LYS A 387 -0.85 -22.36 -18.60
C LYS A 387 -0.43 -22.17 -17.14
N VAL A 388 0.09 -23.22 -16.53
CA VAL A 388 0.45 -23.23 -15.10
C VAL A 388 1.95 -23.42 -14.96
N THR A 389 2.61 -22.52 -14.22
CA THR A 389 4.03 -22.64 -13.90
C THR A 389 4.19 -22.83 -12.40
N ALA A 390 4.96 -23.85 -12.01
CA ALA A 390 5.21 -24.20 -10.62
C ALA A 390 6.73 -24.34 -10.39
N ILE A 391 7.18 -24.04 -9.17
CA ILE A 391 8.56 -24.30 -8.75
C ILE A 391 8.74 -25.82 -8.61
N ASP A 392 9.97 -26.31 -8.79
CA ASP A 392 10.33 -27.72 -8.60
C ASP A 392 9.76 -28.30 -7.29
N GLY A 393 8.95 -29.34 -7.41
CA GLY A 393 8.28 -29.99 -6.29
C GLY A 393 7.08 -29.25 -5.70
N GLN A 394 6.70 -28.08 -6.21
CA GLN A 394 5.48 -27.38 -5.79
C GLN A 394 4.24 -27.92 -6.54
N THR A 395 3.13 -28.12 -5.83
CA THR A 395 1.85 -28.48 -6.44
C THR A 395 1.10 -27.22 -6.86
N ALA A 396 0.65 -27.19 -8.12
CA ALA A 396 -0.20 -26.14 -8.66
C ALA A 396 -1.62 -26.65 -8.90
N HIS A 397 -2.60 -25.77 -8.65
CA HIS A 397 -4.02 -26.08 -8.75
C HIS A 397 -4.71 -25.20 -9.81
N SER A 398 -5.63 -25.78 -10.56
CA SER A 398 -6.49 -25.09 -11.52
C SER A 398 -7.91 -25.62 -11.41
N LYS A 399 -8.90 -24.72 -11.41
CA LYS A 399 -10.33 -25.04 -11.32
C LYS A 399 -11.07 -24.28 -12.42
N THR A 400 -11.76 -25.01 -13.30
CA THR A 400 -12.48 -24.46 -14.46
C THR A 400 -13.89 -25.03 -14.51
N GLY A 401 -14.92 -24.20 -14.42
CA GLY A 401 -16.31 -24.66 -14.41
C GLY A 401 -17.26 -23.59 -13.92
N GLU A 402 -18.50 -23.98 -13.66
CA GLU A 402 -19.55 -23.10 -13.12
C GLU A 402 -20.13 -23.68 -11.82
N GLU A 403 -20.69 -22.80 -10.99
CA GLU A 403 -21.48 -23.22 -9.83
C GLU A 403 -22.96 -23.09 -10.18
N GLN A 404 -23.67 -24.23 -10.21
CA GLN A 404 -25.10 -24.27 -10.48
C GLN A 404 -25.86 -24.52 -9.18
N SER A 405 -26.90 -23.71 -8.92
CA SER A 405 -27.75 -23.85 -7.74
C SER A 405 -29.00 -24.67 -8.05
N PHE A 406 -29.30 -25.66 -7.21
CA PHE A 406 -30.48 -26.53 -7.31
C PHE A 406 -31.41 -26.38 -6.12
N VAL A 407 -32.72 -26.33 -6.37
CA VAL A 407 -33.76 -26.36 -5.33
C VAL A 407 -33.92 -27.80 -4.82
N THR A 408 -33.07 -28.22 -3.88
CA THR A 408 -32.99 -29.63 -3.44
C THR A 408 -33.92 -29.96 -2.27
N GLY A 409 -34.55 -28.95 -1.66
CA GLY A 409 -35.45 -29.13 -0.53
C GLY A 409 -36.44 -28.00 -0.37
N LEU A 410 -37.47 -28.22 0.44
CA LEU A 410 -38.42 -27.20 0.90
C LEU A 410 -38.34 -27.10 2.42
N GLU A 411 -38.19 -25.89 2.93
CA GLU A 411 -38.34 -25.59 4.34
C GLU A 411 -39.76 -25.12 4.62
N ILE A 412 -40.42 -25.72 5.60
CA ILE A 412 -41.80 -25.39 5.95
C ILE A 412 -41.78 -24.37 7.08
N MET A 413 -42.33 -23.18 6.83
CA MET A 413 -42.50 -22.12 7.82
C MET A 413 -43.98 -21.85 8.07
N LYS A 414 -44.36 -21.53 9.31
CA LYS A 414 -45.75 -21.12 9.61
C LYS A 414 -45.86 -19.60 9.65
N VAL A 415 -46.69 -19.03 8.78
CA VAL A 415 -46.99 -17.60 8.74
C VAL A 415 -48.49 -17.41 8.97
N LYS A 416 -48.87 -16.73 10.06
CA LYS A 416 -50.27 -16.49 10.46
C LYS A 416 -51.16 -17.77 10.52
N GLY A 417 -50.57 -18.89 10.93
CA GLY A 417 -51.28 -20.18 11.05
C GLY A 417 -51.31 -21.03 9.77
N GLN A 418 -50.78 -20.53 8.64
CA GLN A 418 -50.67 -21.28 7.39
C GLN A 418 -49.24 -21.76 7.13
N ASN A 419 -49.09 -22.94 6.51
CA ASN A 419 -47.80 -23.48 6.09
C ASN A 419 -47.33 -22.81 4.78
N VAL A 420 -46.14 -22.21 4.81
CA VAL A 420 -45.43 -21.59 3.69
C VAL A 420 -44.18 -22.42 3.39
N TYR A 421 -44.02 -22.83 2.15
CA TYR A 421 -42.90 -23.67 1.70
C TYR A 421 -41.84 -22.80 1.03
N VAL A 422 -40.63 -22.74 1.60
CA VAL A 422 -39.49 -21.95 1.09
C VAL A 422 -38.48 -22.88 0.41
N PRO A 423 -38.09 -22.62 -0.85
CA PRO A 423 -37.11 -23.44 -1.56
C PRO A 423 -35.70 -23.34 -0.96
N LYS A 424 -35.05 -24.49 -0.75
CA LYS A 424 -33.65 -24.62 -0.31
C LYS A 424 -32.74 -24.82 -1.52
N ASN A 425 -31.87 -23.84 -1.77
CA ASN A 425 -30.91 -23.88 -2.87
C ASN A 425 -29.56 -24.41 -2.41
N VAL A 426 -29.02 -25.42 -3.11
CA VAL A 426 -27.67 -25.95 -2.91
C VAL A 426 -26.84 -25.69 -4.16
N ALA A 427 -25.72 -25.00 -4.01
CA ALA A 427 -24.76 -24.76 -5.10
C ALA A 427 -23.83 -25.97 -5.26
N ILE A 428 -23.70 -26.46 -6.49
CA ILE A 428 -22.84 -27.58 -6.87
C ILE A 428 -21.90 -27.09 -7.96
N PHE A 429 -20.60 -27.31 -7.78
CA PHE A 429 -19.60 -27.00 -8.81
C PHE A 429 -19.61 -28.09 -9.90
N LEU A 430 -19.84 -27.66 -11.13
CA LEU A 430 -19.82 -28.49 -12.34
C LEU A 430 -18.63 -28.04 -13.20
N GLY A 431 -17.67 -28.93 -13.42
CA GLY A 431 -16.45 -28.65 -14.17
C GLY A 431 -15.24 -29.44 -13.70
N ASP A 432 -14.07 -28.98 -14.10
CA ASP A 432 -12.80 -29.65 -13.92
C ASP A 432 -11.96 -29.03 -12.79
N VAL A 433 -11.31 -29.89 -12.00
CA VAL A 433 -10.33 -29.54 -10.98
C VAL A 433 -9.05 -30.32 -11.25
N LEU A 434 -7.94 -29.60 -11.42
CA LEU A 434 -6.64 -30.15 -11.75
C LEU A 434 -5.62 -29.77 -10.68
N ALA A 435 -4.84 -30.75 -10.23
CA ALA A 435 -3.64 -30.56 -9.42
C ALA A 435 -2.44 -31.19 -10.14
N LEU A 436 -1.34 -30.44 -10.26
CA LEU A 436 -0.11 -30.88 -10.93
C LEU A 436 1.11 -30.56 -10.07
N GLN A 437 1.99 -31.53 -9.91
CA GLN A 437 3.28 -31.36 -9.27
C GLN A 437 4.36 -31.91 -10.21
N GLY A 438 5.42 -31.14 -10.43
CA GLY A 438 6.55 -31.56 -11.26
C GLY A 438 7.84 -31.53 -10.47
N ARG A 439 8.60 -32.63 -10.48
CA ARG A 439 9.98 -32.65 -9.97
C ARG A 439 10.99 -32.89 -11.09
N VAL A 440 11.90 -31.97 -11.32
CA VAL A 440 12.88 -32.02 -12.41
C VAL A 440 14.06 -32.93 -12.03
N SER A 441 14.53 -33.73 -12.98
CA SER A 441 15.72 -34.56 -12.79
C SER A 441 16.99 -33.72 -12.65
N ALA A 442 18.05 -34.26 -12.03
CA ALA A 442 19.31 -33.53 -11.82
C ALA A 442 19.93 -32.96 -13.11
N GLU A 443 19.75 -33.62 -14.26
CA GLU A 443 20.22 -33.15 -15.58
C GLU A 443 19.22 -32.20 -16.28
N GLY A 444 17.97 -32.13 -15.78
CA GLY A 444 16.88 -31.35 -16.35
C GLY A 444 16.32 -31.89 -17.66
N ASN A 445 16.57 -33.16 -17.95
CA ASN A 445 16.11 -33.85 -19.17
C ASN A 445 14.74 -34.53 -18.97
N TYR A 446 14.37 -34.77 -17.72
CA TYR A 446 13.11 -35.44 -17.35
C TYR A 446 12.43 -34.70 -16.19
N VAL A 447 11.11 -34.84 -16.12
CA VAL A 447 10.29 -34.33 -15.02
C VAL A 447 9.42 -35.47 -14.50
N HIS A 448 9.51 -35.75 -13.21
CA HIS A 448 8.57 -36.60 -12.49
C HIS A 448 7.28 -35.80 -12.26
N VAL A 449 6.23 -36.14 -13.00
CA VAL A 449 4.93 -35.46 -12.92
C VAL A 449 3.98 -36.29 -12.09
N GLN A 450 3.34 -35.66 -11.11
CA GLN A 450 2.14 -36.17 -10.45
C GLN A 450 0.96 -35.29 -10.84
N ALA A 451 -0.10 -35.90 -11.36
CA ALA A 451 -1.29 -35.25 -11.85
C ALA A 451 -2.53 -35.87 -11.22
N ASP A 452 -3.45 -35.02 -10.78
CA ASP A 452 -4.78 -35.40 -10.29
C ASP A 452 -5.82 -34.52 -10.99
N LEU A 453 -6.66 -35.13 -11.80
CA LEU A 453 -7.73 -34.46 -12.54
C LEU A 453 -9.07 -35.04 -12.12
N ALA A 454 -9.99 -34.15 -11.71
CA ALA A 454 -11.36 -34.50 -11.39
C ALA A 454 -12.35 -33.72 -12.24
N HIS A 455 -13.29 -34.41 -12.88
CA HIS A 455 -14.37 -33.84 -13.67
C HIS A 455 -15.71 -34.09 -12.99
N THR A 456 -16.48 -33.03 -12.69
CA THR A 456 -17.79 -33.11 -12.04
C THR A 456 -18.88 -32.64 -12.99
N HIS A 457 -19.88 -33.47 -13.26
CA HIS A 457 -20.99 -33.17 -14.18
C HIS A 457 -22.31 -33.77 -13.68
N LEU A 458 -23.43 -33.33 -14.26
CA LEU A 458 -24.73 -33.95 -14.02
C LEU A 458 -24.85 -35.24 -14.84
N ALA A 459 -25.29 -36.33 -14.19
CA ALA A 459 -25.47 -37.63 -14.83
C ALA A 459 -26.56 -37.65 -15.91
N GLY A 460 -27.46 -36.68 -15.88
CA GLY A 460 -28.63 -36.59 -16.75
C GLY A 460 -29.48 -35.36 -16.43
N PRO A 461 -30.68 -35.25 -17.01
CA PRO A 461 -31.60 -34.18 -16.68
C PRO A 461 -31.96 -34.25 -15.20
N VAL A 462 -31.99 -33.09 -14.55
CA VAL A 462 -32.34 -32.98 -13.14
C VAL A 462 -33.80 -33.40 -12.94
N GLU A 463 -34.01 -34.48 -12.20
CA GLU A 463 -35.35 -34.99 -11.95
C GLU A 463 -36.12 -34.02 -11.04
N LEU A 464 -37.41 -33.85 -11.35
CA LEU A 464 -38.32 -33.01 -10.60
C LEU A 464 -39.22 -33.89 -9.73
N ALA A 465 -38.96 -33.95 -8.44
CA ALA A 465 -39.79 -34.65 -7.48
C ALA A 465 -40.98 -33.74 -7.07
N PRO A 466 -42.24 -34.08 -7.42
CA PRO A 466 -43.38 -33.28 -7.05
C PRO A 466 -43.69 -33.41 -5.55
N ILE A 467 -43.85 -32.28 -4.89
CA ILE A 467 -44.37 -32.18 -3.52
C ILE A 467 -45.73 -31.48 -3.61
N THR A 468 -46.80 -32.25 -3.41
CA THR A 468 -48.17 -31.74 -3.39
C THR A 468 -48.62 -31.48 -1.96
N THR A 469 -49.09 -30.27 -1.70
CA THR A 469 -49.53 -29.82 -0.39
C THR A 469 -50.89 -29.15 -0.50
N GLN A 470 -51.76 -29.31 0.49
CA GLN A 470 -53.06 -28.67 0.50
C GLN A 470 -52.94 -27.27 1.08
N ILE A 471 -53.35 -26.25 0.32
CA ILE A 471 -53.32 -24.85 0.74
C ILE A 471 -54.74 -24.31 0.74
N THR A 472 -55.13 -23.68 1.84
CA THR A 472 -56.43 -23.03 1.99
C THR A 472 -56.28 -21.55 1.59
N PRO A 473 -56.84 -21.10 0.45
CA PRO A 473 -56.72 -19.70 0.04
C PRO A 473 -57.54 -18.82 1.01
N ILE A 474 -56.96 -17.71 1.45
CA ILE A 474 -57.66 -16.70 2.26
C ILE A 474 -57.94 -15.50 1.35
N PHE A 475 -59.22 -15.16 1.18
CA PHE A 475 -59.64 -14.04 0.32
C PHE A 475 -59.52 -12.69 1.04
N GLU A 476 -59.49 -11.60 0.27
CA GLU A 476 -59.52 -10.23 0.82
C GLU A 476 -60.80 -10.04 1.63
N GLY A 477 -60.67 -10.02 2.97
CA GLY A 477 -61.77 -10.08 3.93
C GLY A 477 -61.61 -11.16 5.00
N GLY A 478 -60.63 -12.06 4.87
CA GLY A 478 -60.29 -13.05 5.89
C GLY A 478 -61.10 -14.36 5.83
N SER A 479 -61.99 -14.51 4.86
CA SER A 479 -62.72 -15.76 4.61
C SER A 479 -61.78 -16.82 4.03
N MET A 480 -61.82 -18.02 4.61
CA MET A 480 -61.06 -19.20 4.14
C MET A 480 -61.86 -19.94 3.06
N GLY A 481 -61.27 -20.13 1.89
CA GLY A 481 -61.80 -20.97 0.82
C GLY A 481 -61.57 -22.46 1.07
N ASN A 482 -62.02 -23.32 0.14
CA ASN A 482 -61.74 -24.76 0.21
C ASN A 482 -60.25 -25.05 -0.04
N PRO A 483 -59.64 -26.05 0.64
CA PRO A 483 -58.27 -26.45 0.37
C PRO A 483 -58.05 -26.84 -1.09
N VAL A 484 -57.03 -26.26 -1.72
CA VAL A 484 -56.59 -26.58 -3.08
C VAL A 484 -55.18 -27.19 -3.05
N PRO A 485 -54.90 -28.24 -3.84
CA PRO A 485 -53.57 -28.83 -3.92
C PRO A 485 -52.62 -27.89 -4.67
N LEU A 486 -51.53 -27.45 -4.02
CA LEU A 486 -50.37 -26.83 -4.64
C LEU A 486 -49.25 -27.86 -4.79
N THR A 487 -48.82 -28.10 -6.03
CA THR A 487 -47.66 -28.93 -6.34
C THR A 487 -46.45 -28.05 -6.63
N GLN A 488 -45.38 -28.24 -5.86
CA GLN A 488 -44.05 -27.67 -6.11
C GLN A 488 -43.09 -28.78 -6.55
N PHE A 489 -42.04 -28.45 -7.27
CA PHE A 489 -41.08 -29.43 -7.78
C PHE A 489 -39.71 -29.23 -7.15
N LEU A 490 -39.19 -30.27 -6.48
CA LEU A 490 -37.81 -30.33 -6.02
C LEU A 490 -36.90 -30.86 -7.11
N GLN A 491 -35.74 -30.24 -7.26
CA GLN A 491 -34.68 -30.67 -8.13
C GLN A 491 -33.81 -31.71 -7.41
N VAL A 492 -33.71 -32.91 -7.98
CA VAL A 492 -32.84 -33.98 -7.51
C VAL A 492 -31.68 -34.13 -8.50
N PRO A 493 -30.61 -33.31 -8.38
CA PRO A 493 -29.46 -33.40 -9.27
C PRO A 493 -28.66 -34.67 -8.94
N ASP A 494 -28.53 -35.57 -9.92
CA ASP A 494 -27.58 -36.68 -9.86
C ASP A 494 -26.22 -36.18 -10.37
N VAL A 495 -25.22 -36.15 -9.49
CA VAL A 495 -23.89 -35.59 -9.77
C VAL A 495 -22.88 -36.71 -9.85
N ARG A 496 -22.19 -36.80 -10.99
CA ARG A 496 -21.10 -37.74 -11.20
C ARG A 496 -19.77 -37.03 -11.18
N LYS A 497 -18.81 -37.67 -10.50
CA LYS A 497 -17.44 -37.19 -10.40
C LYS A 497 -16.49 -38.28 -10.88
N GLU A 498 -15.86 -38.01 -12.02
CA GLU A 498 -14.78 -38.84 -12.54
C GLU A 498 -13.45 -38.29 -12.04
N ARG A 499 -12.52 -39.15 -11.63
CA ARG A 499 -11.20 -38.74 -11.12
C ARG A 499 -10.11 -39.65 -11.64
N ILE A 500 -9.01 -39.03 -12.08
CA ILE A 500 -7.82 -39.70 -12.58
C ILE A 500 -6.60 -39.17 -11.86
N GLU A 501 -5.87 -40.07 -11.21
CA GLU A 501 -4.56 -39.81 -10.62
C GLU A 501 -3.48 -40.51 -11.44
N LYS A 502 -2.40 -39.79 -11.74
CA LYS A 502 -1.31 -40.30 -12.57
C LYS A 502 0.04 -39.78 -12.09
N ALA A 503 1.00 -40.69 -11.96
CA ALA A 503 2.41 -40.35 -11.79
C ALA A 503 3.21 -40.93 -12.96
N ALA A 504 4.07 -40.13 -13.58
CA ALA A 504 4.91 -40.56 -14.71
C ALA A 504 6.20 -39.73 -14.82
N VAL A 505 7.22 -40.30 -15.46
CA VAL A 505 8.46 -39.58 -15.81
C VAL A 505 8.37 -39.13 -17.26
N VAL A 506 8.43 -37.82 -17.48
CA VAL A 506 8.17 -37.20 -18.78
C VAL A 506 9.43 -36.48 -19.25
N PRO A 507 9.93 -36.76 -20.47
CA PRO A 507 11.01 -35.96 -21.03
C PRO A 507 10.63 -34.49 -21.16
N THR A 508 11.57 -33.58 -20.93
CA THR A 508 11.34 -32.14 -21.10
C THR A 508 10.89 -31.84 -22.53
N GLY A 509 9.77 -31.13 -22.68
CA GLY A 509 9.14 -30.79 -23.95
C GLY A 509 8.18 -31.85 -24.50
N ALA A 510 8.06 -33.01 -23.85
CA ALA A 510 7.09 -34.04 -24.22
C ALA A 510 5.73 -33.82 -23.56
N THR A 511 4.70 -34.47 -24.11
CA THR A 511 3.33 -34.41 -23.60
C THR A 511 2.95 -35.72 -22.94
N LEU A 512 2.61 -35.67 -21.65
CA LEU A 512 2.07 -36.80 -20.90
C LEU A 512 0.59 -37.00 -21.22
N VAL A 513 0.18 -38.23 -21.51
CA VAL A 513 -1.22 -38.64 -21.48
C VAL A 513 -1.58 -38.98 -20.03
N ILE A 514 -2.30 -38.10 -19.34
CA ILE A 514 -2.69 -38.29 -17.93
C ILE A 514 -3.65 -39.48 -17.81
N GLY A 515 -4.59 -39.57 -18.75
CA GLY A 515 -5.57 -40.64 -18.85
C GLY A 515 -6.84 -40.18 -19.55
N GLY A 516 -7.85 -41.03 -19.53
CA GLY A 516 -9.15 -40.69 -20.07
C GLY A 516 -10.30 -41.48 -19.46
N TRP A 517 -11.51 -40.97 -19.66
CA TRP A 517 -12.76 -41.63 -19.28
C TRP A 517 -13.71 -41.63 -20.48
N LYS A 518 -14.68 -42.54 -20.46
CA LYS A 518 -15.73 -42.57 -21.48
C LYS A 518 -16.94 -41.79 -20.99
N GLU A 519 -17.49 -40.99 -21.88
CA GLU A 519 -18.72 -40.24 -21.67
C GLU A 519 -19.71 -40.67 -22.74
N VAL A 520 -20.94 -40.99 -22.34
CA VAL A 520 -22.02 -41.25 -23.29
C VAL A 520 -22.87 -40.00 -23.35
N GLU A 521 -23.06 -39.46 -24.56
CA GLU A 521 -23.97 -38.33 -24.73
C GLU A 521 -25.38 -38.73 -24.27
N VAL A 522 -25.92 -37.99 -23.32
CA VAL A 522 -27.26 -38.28 -22.81
C VAL A 522 -28.28 -37.93 -23.91
N PRO A 523 -29.06 -38.91 -24.43
CA PRO A 523 -30.05 -38.62 -25.45
C PRO A 523 -31.09 -37.65 -24.88
N LYS A 524 -31.51 -36.67 -25.68
CA LYS A 524 -32.55 -35.70 -25.27
C LYS A 524 -33.93 -36.33 -25.04
N ASP A 525 -34.12 -37.58 -25.46
CA ASP A 525 -35.40 -38.29 -25.38
C ASP A 525 -35.18 -39.71 -24.82
N LYS A 526 -36.03 -40.15 -23.87
CA LYS A 526 -35.86 -41.44 -23.16
C LYS A 526 -35.97 -42.66 -24.10
N ASN A 527 -36.55 -42.48 -25.29
CA ASN A 527 -36.75 -43.51 -26.32
C ASN A 527 -35.79 -43.40 -27.51
N ALA A 528 -34.81 -42.48 -27.48
CA ALA A 528 -33.85 -42.32 -28.57
C ALA A 528 -32.75 -43.41 -28.55
N LYS A 529 -32.12 -43.66 -29.71
CA LYS A 529 -30.94 -44.53 -29.81
C LYS A 529 -29.87 -44.08 -28.80
N PRO A 530 -29.04 -45.01 -28.25
CA PRO A 530 -27.96 -44.65 -27.34
C PRO A 530 -27.11 -43.53 -27.96
N GLY A 531 -26.83 -42.49 -27.17
CA GLY A 531 -26.10 -41.33 -27.64
C GLY A 531 -24.68 -41.67 -28.06
N LYS A 532 -24.04 -40.75 -28.78
CA LYS A 532 -22.66 -40.98 -29.24
C LYS A 532 -21.74 -41.15 -28.03
N GLU A 533 -20.89 -42.17 -28.07
CA GLU A 533 -19.87 -42.39 -27.06
C GLU A 533 -18.62 -41.55 -27.40
N PHE A 534 -18.18 -40.80 -26.41
CA PHE A 534 -16.97 -40.00 -26.45
C PHE A 534 -15.94 -40.54 -25.45
N GLU A 535 -14.68 -40.35 -25.78
CA GLU A 535 -13.54 -40.56 -24.91
C GLU A 535 -12.95 -39.17 -24.59
N MET A 536 -12.87 -38.88 -23.29
CA MET A 536 -12.24 -37.68 -22.76
C MET A 536 -10.77 -38.01 -22.49
N VAL A 537 -9.83 -37.27 -23.08
CA VAL A 537 -8.39 -37.54 -22.93
C VAL A 537 -7.67 -36.30 -22.44
N ALA A 538 -7.04 -36.40 -21.27
CA ALA A 538 -6.26 -35.32 -20.67
C ALA A 538 -4.78 -35.43 -21.04
N LEU A 539 -4.22 -34.35 -21.56
CA LEU A 539 -2.85 -34.23 -22.06
C LEU A 539 -2.14 -33.09 -21.32
N ALA A 540 -0.93 -33.32 -20.81
CA ALA A 540 -0.11 -32.30 -20.16
C ALA A 540 1.27 -32.20 -20.82
N THR A 541 1.52 -31.10 -21.51
CA THR A 541 2.84 -30.79 -22.06
C THR A 541 3.70 -30.19 -20.96
N VAL A 542 4.87 -30.77 -20.75
CA VAL A 542 5.79 -30.40 -19.68
C VAL A 542 7.00 -29.70 -20.29
N SER A 543 7.32 -28.51 -19.81
CA SER A 543 8.54 -27.80 -20.20
C SER A 543 9.29 -27.35 -18.97
N VAL A 544 10.62 -27.50 -19.00
CA VAL A 544 11.50 -27.01 -17.95
C VAL A 544 12.06 -25.69 -18.41
N ILE A 545 11.80 -24.65 -17.63
CA ILE A 545 12.40 -23.33 -17.87
C ILE A 545 13.78 -23.39 -17.21
N LYS A 546 14.81 -23.58 -18.03
CA LYS A 546 16.22 -23.54 -17.62
C LYS A 546 16.76 -22.14 -17.92
N ASP A 547 17.02 -21.35 -16.90
CA ASP A 547 17.97 -20.25 -17.02
C ASP A 547 19.37 -20.72 -16.56
N VAL A 548 20.39 -20.39 -17.36
CA VAL A 548 21.85 -20.49 -17.11
C VAL A 548 22.51 -21.89 -17.08
N LYS A 549 21.79 -23.02 -17.18
CA LYS A 549 22.42 -24.36 -17.05
C LYS A 549 23.37 -24.78 -18.20
N SER A 550 23.27 -24.23 -19.41
CA SER A 550 24.19 -24.59 -20.52
C SER A 550 25.59 -23.95 -20.40
N ALA A 551 25.72 -22.87 -19.61
CA ALA A 551 27.00 -22.20 -19.40
C ALA A 551 27.90 -22.97 -18.41
N LEU A 552 27.30 -23.64 -17.42
CA LEU A 552 28.03 -24.35 -16.36
C LEU A 552 28.64 -25.67 -16.86
N ASP A 553 27.91 -26.41 -17.70
CA ASP A 553 28.40 -27.68 -18.28
C ASP A 553 29.55 -27.49 -19.29
N SER A 554 29.67 -26.29 -19.89
CA SER A 554 30.79 -25.88 -20.74
C SER A 554 32.03 -25.48 -19.93
N ALA A 555 31.82 -24.84 -18.78
CA ALA A 555 32.89 -24.41 -17.88
C ALA A 555 33.54 -25.59 -17.12
N LEU A 556 32.77 -26.59 -16.72
CA LEU A 556 33.28 -27.77 -15.99
C LEU A 556 34.05 -28.76 -16.88
N LYS A 557 33.86 -28.73 -18.20
CA LYS A 557 34.54 -29.64 -19.15
C LYS A 557 35.87 -29.10 -19.69
N SER A 558 36.15 -27.81 -19.57
CA SER A 558 37.31 -27.19 -20.24
C SER A 558 38.60 -27.17 -19.42
N GLY A 559 38.62 -27.63 -18.17
CA GLY A 559 39.86 -27.89 -17.43
C GLY A 559 40.83 -26.70 -17.28
N VAL A 560 40.38 -25.47 -17.53
CA VAL A 560 41.17 -24.26 -17.30
C VAL A 560 40.63 -23.63 -16.02
N PRO A 561 41.41 -23.57 -14.93
CA PRO A 561 41.00 -22.80 -13.77
C PRO A 561 40.79 -21.36 -14.24
N PRO A 562 39.74 -20.64 -13.80
CA PRO A 562 39.71 -19.21 -14.00
C PRO A 562 40.91 -18.66 -13.24
N GLN A 563 41.95 -18.35 -14.01
CA GLN A 563 43.06 -17.53 -13.55
C GLN A 563 42.41 -16.29 -12.95
N PRO A 564 42.75 -15.89 -11.71
CA PRO A 564 42.21 -14.68 -11.14
C PRO A 564 42.76 -13.52 -11.96
N THR A 565 42.07 -13.16 -13.05
CA THR A 565 42.03 -11.79 -13.47
C THR A 565 41.53 -11.06 -12.25
N ALA A 566 42.41 -10.22 -11.70
CA ALA A 566 42.07 -9.29 -10.65
C ALA A 566 40.83 -8.53 -11.12
N ALA A 567 39.65 -9.02 -10.73
CA ALA A 567 38.47 -8.21 -10.70
C ALA A 567 38.87 -7.04 -9.79
N PRO A 568 38.70 -5.78 -10.24
CA PRO A 568 38.97 -4.65 -9.38
C PRO A 568 38.21 -4.93 -8.10
N ALA A 569 38.89 -4.91 -6.96
CA ALA A 569 38.32 -5.25 -5.67
C ALA A 569 36.91 -4.67 -5.61
N VAL A 570 35.90 -5.54 -5.72
CA VAL A 570 34.52 -5.10 -5.78
C VAL A 570 34.24 -4.69 -4.35
N ASN A 571 34.49 -3.41 -4.08
CA ASN A 571 34.39 -2.78 -2.78
C ASN A 571 32.91 -2.58 -2.44
N ASN A 572 32.11 -3.62 -2.63
CA ASN A 572 30.70 -3.59 -2.32
C ASN A 572 30.57 -3.55 -0.81
N LYS A 573 29.85 -2.54 -0.33
CA LYS A 573 29.44 -2.50 1.06
C LYS A 573 28.22 -3.39 1.20
N ASN A 574 28.23 -4.19 2.26
CA ASN A 574 27.14 -5.06 2.64
C ASN A 574 26.51 -4.54 3.93
N ALA A 575 25.19 -4.40 3.97
CA ALA A 575 24.47 -4.04 5.19
C ALA A 575 23.09 -4.69 5.24
N VAL A 576 22.61 -4.88 6.47
CA VAL A 576 21.23 -5.28 6.75
C VAL A 576 20.51 -4.05 7.31
N TYR A 577 19.45 -3.62 6.63
CA TYR A 577 18.60 -2.50 7.03
C TYR A 577 17.28 -3.05 7.57
N LYS A 578 17.03 -2.88 8.87
CA LYS A 578 15.79 -3.32 9.50
C LYS A 578 14.71 -2.26 9.35
N LEU A 579 13.67 -2.54 8.57
CA LEU A 579 12.56 -1.63 8.33
C LEU A 579 11.54 -1.68 9.48
N ARG A 580 11.02 -0.51 9.85
CA ARG A 580 10.05 -0.36 10.96
C ARG A 580 8.66 0.04 10.50
N ASN A 581 8.59 0.81 9.42
CA ASN A 581 7.37 1.48 8.96
C ASN A 581 6.91 1.00 7.58
N VAL A 582 7.78 0.31 6.83
CA VAL A 582 7.52 -0.17 5.46
C VAL A 582 7.80 -1.68 5.37
N SER A 583 7.07 -2.38 4.50
CA SER A 583 7.30 -3.78 4.13
C SER A 583 8.60 -3.93 3.34
N ALA A 584 9.48 -4.84 3.76
CA ALA A 584 10.72 -5.15 3.06
C ALA A 584 10.47 -5.58 1.61
N VAL A 585 9.41 -6.34 1.36
CA VAL A 585 9.07 -6.82 0.00
C VAL A 585 8.72 -5.65 -0.93
N ASP A 586 7.96 -4.66 -0.44
CA ASP A 586 7.54 -3.52 -1.24
C ASP A 586 8.67 -2.50 -1.42
N ALA A 587 9.49 -2.29 -0.37
CA ALA A 587 10.68 -1.46 -0.43
C ALA A 587 11.67 -1.96 -1.48
N VAL A 588 11.97 -3.27 -1.48
CA VAL A 588 12.89 -3.87 -2.45
C VAL A 588 12.33 -3.79 -3.87
N ARG A 589 11.05 -4.12 -4.09
CA ARG A 589 10.43 -4.00 -5.41
C ARG A 589 10.54 -2.57 -5.99
N ALA A 590 10.35 -1.54 -5.15
CA ALA A 590 10.47 -0.14 -5.57
C ALA A 590 11.91 0.26 -5.89
N ILE A 591 12.87 -0.19 -5.08
CA ILE A 591 14.30 0.10 -5.24
C ILE A 591 14.87 -0.62 -6.48
N GLU A 592 14.53 -1.90 -6.69
CA GLU A 592 14.94 -2.68 -7.86
C GLU A 592 14.45 -2.07 -9.18
N ALA A 593 13.21 -1.57 -9.21
CA ALA A 593 12.66 -0.89 -10.38
C ALA A 593 13.48 0.36 -10.74
N TYR A 594 13.93 1.13 -9.74
CA TYR A 594 14.77 2.32 -9.96
C TYR A 594 16.21 1.97 -10.35
N LEU A 595 16.81 0.97 -9.71
CA LEU A 595 18.15 0.48 -10.03
C LEU A 595 18.23 -0.04 -11.47
N SER A 596 17.17 -0.71 -11.93
CA SER A 596 17.02 -1.20 -13.30
C SER A 596 16.91 -0.04 -14.31
N ASP A 597 16.13 1.00 -14.02
CA ASP A 597 16.02 2.22 -14.86
C ASP A 597 17.38 2.94 -15.00
N LYS A 598 18.11 3.05 -13.89
CA LYS A 598 19.41 3.75 -13.84
C LYS A 598 20.61 2.89 -14.23
N LYS A 599 20.41 1.60 -14.52
CA LYS A 599 21.48 0.63 -14.81
C LYS A 599 22.57 0.60 -13.73
N LEU A 600 22.19 0.75 -12.46
CA LEU A 600 23.10 0.73 -11.33
C LEU A 600 23.29 -0.70 -10.81
N SER A 601 24.54 -1.09 -10.54
CA SER A 601 24.87 -2.40 -9.98
C SER A 601 24.71 -2.42 -8.46
N ALA A 602 23.53 -2.84 -8.00
CA ALA A 602 23.24 -3.07 -6.58
C ALA A 602 22.32 -4.30 -6.44
N THR A 603 22.65 -5.17 -5.49
CA THR A 603 21.83 -6.32 -5.09
C THR A 603 21.08 -5.94 -3.82
N VAL A 604 19.76 -6.01 -3.86
CA VAL A 604 18.89 -5.66 -2.74
C VAL A 604 17.89 -6.79 -2.56
N VAL A 605 17.82 -7.40 -1.37
CA VAL A 605 17.00 -8.59 -1.11
C VAL A 605 16.14 -8.36 0.12
N ALA A 606 14.85 -8.66 0.03
CA ALA A 606 13.94 -8.58 1.16
C ALA A 606 13.98 -9.86 1.98
N GLU A 607 14.02 -9.72 3.30
CA GLU A 607 13.82 -10.79 4.26
C GLU A 607 12.48 -10.52 4.98
N PRO A 608 11.39 -11.21 4.58
CA PRO A 608 10.04 -10.85 5.02
C PRO A 608 9.75 -11.15 6.49
N VAL A 609 10.46 -12.11 7.12
CA VAL A 609 10.13 -12.58 8.48
C VAL A 609 10.61 -11.57 9.53
N SER A 610 11.81 -11.02 9.40
CA SER A 610 12.32 -9.96 10.28
C SER A 610 12.04 -8.54 9.76
N ASN A 611 11.41 -8.43 8.59
CA ASN A 611 11.16 -7.18 7.86
C ASN A 611 12.45 -6.38 7.63
N SER A 612 13.47 -7.05 7.09
CA SER A 612 14.78 -6.47 6.83
C SER A 612 15.14 -6.50 5.35
N VAL A 613 16.00 -5.58 4.92
CA VAL A 613 16.54 -5.50 3.56
C VAL A 613 18.04 -5.72 3.60
N LEU A 614 18.54 -6.70 2.85
CA LEU A 614 19.95 -6.94 2.65
C LEU A 614 20.40 -6.15 1.43
N VAL A 615 21.43 -5.32 1.58
CA VAL A 615 21.97 -4.46 0.52
C VAL A 615 23.42 -4.84 0.28
N SER A 616 23.77 -5.16 -0.96
CA SER A 616 25.15 -5.32 -1.43
C SER A 616 25.36 -4.51 -2.69
N ALA A 617 26.20 -3.47 -2.63
CA ALA A 617 26.44 -2.60 -3.77
C ALA A 617 27.75 -1.84 -3.66
N HIS A 618 28.26 -1.34 -4.79
CA HIS A 618 29.45 -0.48 -4.83
C HIS A 618 29.23 0.79 -3.97
N PRO A 619 30.26 1.46 -3.40
CA PRO A 619 30.05 2.45 -2.34
C PRO A 619 29.14 3.64 -2.69
N GLU A 620 29.08 4.01 -3.97
CA GLU A 620 28.23 5.09 -4.49
C GLU A 620 26.75 4.65 -4.60
N PRO A 621 26.38 3.58 -5.34
CA PRO A 621 25.02 3.01 -5.29
C PRO A 621 24.57 2.59 -3.89
N PHE A 622 25.48 2.05 -3.07
CA PHE A 622 25.18 1.62 -1.70
C PHE A 622 24.70 2.76 -0.83
N ARG A 623 25.39 3.91 -0.90
CA ARG A 623 24.99 5.10 -0.15
C ARG A 623 23.59 5.56 -0.58
N TRP A 624 23.33 5.58 -1.88
CA TRP A 624 22.01 5.93 -2.39
C TRP A 624 20.91 4.97 -1.93
N VAL A 625 21.14 3.65 -1.97
CA VAL A 625 20.17 2.64 -1.49
C VAL A 625 19.89 2.82 0.00
N MET A 626 20.93 3.01 0.82
CA MET A 626 20.79 3.20 2.26
C MET A 626 20.08 4.52 2.61
N ASP A 627 20.41 5.62 1.92
CA ASP A 627 19.74 6.91 2.08
C ASP A 627 18.26 6.83 1.64
N THR A 628 17.97 6.06 0.59
CA THR A 628 16.61 5.81 0.09
C THR A 628 15.81 4.96 1.07
N LEU A 629 16.38 3.87 1.59
CA LEU A 629 15.77 3.03 2.62
C LEU A 629 15.44 3.86 3.88
N ALA A 630 16.36 4.72 4.32
CA ALA A 630 16.11 5.64 5.43
C ALA A 630 15.07 6.73 5.11
N ALA A 631 14.96 7.15 3.85
CA ALA A 631 13.96 8.12 3.42
C ALA A 631 12.54 7.53 3.38
N ILE A 632 12.40 6.27 2.94
CA ILE A 632 11.11 5.57 2.85
C ILE A 632 10.67 4.97 4.18
N ASP A 633 11.59 4.55 5.06
CA ASP A 633 11.28 3.96 6.38
C ASP A 633 10.88 4.99 7.45
N LYS A 634 10.21 6.06 7.02
CA LYS A 634 9.60 7.04 7.93
C LYS A 634 8.21 6.58 8.30
N ALA A 635 7.78 6.90 9.52
CA ALA A 635 6.40 6.64 9.93
C ALA A 635 5.44 7.28 8.91
N PRO A 636 4.50 6.51 8.33
CA PRO A 636 3.57 7.05 7.37
C PRO A 636 2.74 8.14 8.04
N LYS A 637 2.61 9.28 7.37
CA LYS A 637 1.78 10.37 7.86
C LYS A 637 0.33 9.91 7.90
N GLN A 638 -0.40 10.31 8.92
CA GLN A 638 -1.79 9.91 9.14
C GLN A 638 -2.69 11.14 9.19
N VAL A 639 -3.92 10.96 8.73
CA VAL A 639 -4.99 11.95 8.76
C VAL A 639 -6.17 11.35 9.50
N VAL A 640 -6.70 12.08 10.47
CA VAL A 640 -8.01 11.81 11.03
C VAL A 640 -9.02 12.60 10.20
N VAL A 641 -9.92 11.89 9.53
CA VAL A 641 -11.03 12.50 8.79
C VAL A 641 -12.27 12.40 9.65
N ARG A 642 -12.74 13.55 10.15
CA ARG A 642 -14.03 13.66 10.82
C ARG A 642 -15.10 13.88 9.78
N ALA A 643 -16.03 12.95 9.64
CA ALA A 643 -17.12 13.07 8.70
C ALA A 643 -18.45 13.33 9.41
N MET A 644 -19.34 14.08 8.76
CA MET A 644 -20.74 14.23 9.15
C MET A 644 -21.61 14.11 7.90
N VAL A 645 -22.56 13.19 7.92
CA VAL A 645 -23.59 13.06 6.88
C VAL A 645 -24.90 13.58 7.44
N VAL A 646 -25.48 14.57 6.79
CA VAL A 646 -26.67 15.27 7.28
C VAL A 646 -27.68 15.48 6.16
N GLN A 647 -28.96 15.30 6.47
CA GLN A 647 -30.08 15.57 5.59
C GLN A 647 -30.69 16.94 5.95
N VAL A 648 -30.81 17.81 4.96
CA VAL A 648 -31.30 19.19 5.12
C VAL A 648 -32.38 19.52 4.09
N PRO A 649 -33.19 20.58 4.29
CA PRO A 649 -34.18 21.00 3.31
C PRO A 649 -33.53 21.37 1.99
N ARG A 650 -34.22 21.12 0.88
CA ARG A 650 -33.70 21.50 -0.44
C ARG A 650 -33.46 23.01 -0.53
N GLY A 651 -32.27 23.40 -1.00
CA GLY A 651 -31.88 24.81 -1.11
C GLY A 651 -31.33 25.42 0.18
N PHE A 652 -31.13 24.61 1.23
CA PHE A 652 -30.47 25.01 2.46
C PHE A 652 -29.07 25.58 2.18
N VAL A 653 -28.32 24.94 1.27
CA VAL A 653 -26.98 25.42 0.90
C VAL A 653 -27.02 26.81 0.24
N ALA A 654 -27.98 27.04 -0.66
CA ALA A 654 -28.15 28.34 -1.30
C ALA A 654 -28.51 29.46 -0.30
N GLN A 655 -29.33 29.14 0.70
CA GLN A 655 -29.73 30.07 1.76
C GLN A 655 -28.65 30.30 2.81
N SER A 656 -27.74 29.34 3.00
CA SER A 656 -26.63 29.43 3.95
C SER A 656 -25.50 30.37 3.52
N GLY A 657 -25.54 30.89 2.27
CA GLY A 657 -24.51 31.77 1.72
C GLY A 657 -23.27 31.03 1.19
N LEU A 658 -23.19 29.70 1.34
CA LEU A 658 -22.11 28.86 0.81
C LEU A 658 -21.99 28.91 -0.72
N ALA A 659 -23.06 29.28 -1.43
CA ALA A 659 -23.10 29.36 -2.90
C ALA A 659 -22.65 30.72 -3.47
N VAL A 660 -22.26 31.69 -2.63
CA VAL A 660 -21.89 33.04 -3.10
C VAL A 660 -20.46 33.03 -3.66
N GLY A 661 -20.34 33.12 -4.99
CA GLY A 661 -19.05 33.28 -5.69
C GLY A 661 -18.56 32.08 -6.50
N THR A 662 -19.29 30.95 -6.51
CA THR A 662 -18.98 29.78 -7.34
C THR A 662 -20.13 29.46 -8.29
N PRO A 663 -19.90 29.31 -9.61
CA PRO A 663 -20.93 28.87 -10.54
C PRO A 663 -21.28 27.41 -10.26
N GLU A 664 -22.54 27.13 -9.88
CA GLU A 664 -23.16 25.80 -9.87
C GLU A 664 -22.33 24.65 -9.26
N GLY A 665 -21.48 24.94 -8.27
CA GLY A 665 -20.69 23.91 -7.59
C GLY A 665 -21.54 23.03 -6.67
N THR A 666 -21.27 21.72 -6.62
CA THR A 666 -21.84 20.79 -5.63
C THR A 666 -20.91 20.56 -4.44
N ASN A 667 -19.73 21.20 -4.43
CA ASN A 667 -18.64 20.98 -3.49
C ASN A 667 -18.02 22.33 -3.05
N TRP A 668 -17.68 22.49 -1.77
CA TRP A 668 -17.09 23.70 -1.18
C TRP A 668 -16.03 23.36 -0.12
N THR A 669 -15.06 24.25 0.07
CA THR A 669 -14.07 24.17 1.16
C THR A 669 -14.24 25.40 2.04
N LEU A 670 -14.37 25.18 3.35
CA LEU A 670 -14.70 26.19 4.35
C LEU A 670 -13.55 26.35 5.34
N SER A 671 -13.17 27.59 5.62
CA SER A 671 -12.27 27.92 6.71
C SER A 671 -12.85 27.51 8.08
N PRO A 672 -12.05 27.39 9.15
CA PRO A 672 -12.54 27.06 10.49
C PRO A 672 -13.62 28.03 10.98
N ARG A 673 -13.55 29.29 10.53
CA ARG A 673 -14.56 30.32 10.85
C ARG A 673 -15.89 30.04 10.14
N GLU A 674 -15.88 29.75 8.85
CA GLU A 674 -17.09 29.44 8.06
C GLU A 674 -17.72 28.12 8.52
N ALA A 675 -16.92 27.11 8.85
CA ALA A 675 -17.39 25.83 9.39
C ALA A 675 -18.15 26.01 10.73
N ARG A 676 -17.67 26.90 11.61
CA ARG A 676 -18.39 27.27 12.84
C ARG A 676 -19.74 27.93 12.53
N MET A 677 -19.78 28.84 11.57
CA MET A 677 -21.04 29.49 11.15
C MET A 677 -22.04 28.47 10.59
N LEU A 678 -21.59 27.53 9.75
CA LEU A 678 -22.44 26.45 9.23
C LEU A 678 -22.96 25.52 10.33
N THR A 679 -22.14 25.25 11.36
CA THR A 679 -22.54 24.46 12.53
C THR A 679 -23.68 25.12 13.29
N GLU A 680 -23.65 26.44 13.46
CA GLU A 680 -24.74 27.20 14.08
C GLU A 680 -26.02 27.16 13.22
N LEU A 681 -25.90 27.21 11.89
CA LEU A 681 -27.05 27.05 10.99
C LEU A 681 -27.69 25.67 11.12
N PHE A 682 -26.89 24.59 11.23
CA PHE A 682 -27.44 23.26 11.51
C PHE A 682 -28.13 23.18 12.87
N ARG A 683 -27.59 23.86 13.89
CA ARG A 683 -28.23 23.91 15.21
C ARG A 683 -29.60 24.57 15.14
N ALA A 684 -29.69 25.74 14.50
CA ALA A 684 -30.96 26.44 14.29
C ALA A 684 -31.96 25.63 13.43
N ALA A 685 -31.50 24.96 12.37
CA ALA A 685 -32.36 24.12 11.54
C ALA A 685 -32.83 22.84 12.26
N LYS A 686 -31.98 22.28 13.13
CA LYS A 686 -32.33 21.13 13.98
C LYS A 686 -33.38 21.50 15.03
N GLU A 687 -33.28 22.69 15.64
CA GLU A 687 -34.30 23.22 16.55
C GLU A 687 -35.68 23.40 15.88
N ARG A 688 -35.71 23.66 14.57
CA ARG A 688 -36.93 23.73 13.75
C ARG A 688 -37.45 22.37 13.25
N GLY A 689 -36.71 21.27 13.50
CA GLY A 689 -37.05 19.93 12.99
C GLY A 689 -36.80 19.75 11.49
N GLU A 690 -36.04 20.64 10.87
CA GLU A 690 -35.81 20.67 9.42
C GLU A 690 -34.54 19.89 9.00
N CYS A 691 -33.67 19.58 9.95
CA CYS A 691 -32.36 18.95 9.73
C CYS A 691 -32.22 17.63 10.51
N ASN A 692 -31.75 16.57 9.85
CA ASN A 692 -31.51 15.25 10.46
C ASN A 692 -30.08 14.77 10.22
N VAL A 693 -29.31 14.54 11.29
CA VAL A 693 -27.93 14.03 11.20
C VAL A 693 -27.98 12.51 11.10
N LEU A 694 -27.50 11.95 9.99
CA LEU A 694 -27.54 10.51 9.72
C LEU A 694 -26.39 9.76 10.40
N THR A 695 -25.17 10.27 10.30
CA THR A 695 -23.99 9.64 10.92
C THR A 695 -22.82 10.61 11.10
N ARG A 696 -21.89 10.28 12.01
CA ARG A 696 -20.66 11.03 12.31
C ARG A 696 -19.43 10.13 12.46
N PRO A 697 -18.99 9.42 11.40
CA PRO A 697 -17.84 8.54 11.51
C PRO A 697 -16.55 9.36 11.62
N GLN A 698 -15.61 8.87 12.41
CA GLN A 698 -14.23 9.36 12.46
C GLN A 698 -13.32 8.25 11.98
N ILE A 699 -12.47 8.54 11.00
CA ILE A 699 -11.60 7.54 10.39
C ILE A 699 -10.17 8.06 10.44
N CYS A 700 -9.27 7.32 11.08
CA CYS A 700 -7.84 7.58 11.01
C CYS A 700 -7.25 6.74 9.87
N VAL A 701 -6.61 7.40 8.91
CA VAL A 701 -6.12 6.81 7.67
C VAL A 701 -4.68 7.25 7.39
N CYS A 702 -3.83 6.32 7.00
CA CYS A 702 -2.48 6.64 6.52
C CYS A 702 -2.54 7.29 5.14
N ASP A 703 -1.54 8.11 4.84
CA ASP A 703 -1.35 8.69 3.51
C ASP A 703 -1.34 7.60 2.42
N ASN A 704 -2.12 7.84 1.35
CA ASN A 704 -2.36 6.93 0.23
C ASN A 704 -3.04 5.58 0.57
N GLN A 705 -3.56 5.40 1.79
CA GLN A 705 -4.35 4.21 2.16
C GLN A 705 -5.84 4.53 2.24
N THR A 706 -6.68 3.62 1.74
CA THR A 706 -8.13 3.80 1.81
C THR A 706 -8.68 3.31 3.15
N GLY A 707 -9.33 4.21 3.89
CA GLY A 707 -10.12 3.85 5.07
C GLY A 707 -11.59 3.67 4.73
N TYR A 708 -12.25 2.82 5.52
CA TYR A 708 -13.66 2.46 5.35
C TYR A 708 -14.38 2.64 6.67
N ALA A 709 -15.55 3.28 6.65
CA ALA A 709 -16.49 3.30 7.76
C ALA A 709 -17.87 2.90 7.26
N GLN A 710 -18.46 1.89 7.88
CA GLN A 710 -19.81 1.44 7.58
C GLN A 710 -20.67 1.60 8.83
N VAL A 711 -21.74 2.40 8.72
CA VAL A 711 -22.69 2.64 9.81
C VAL A 711 -24.07 2.23 9.31
N GLY A 712 -24.68 1.28 9.98
CA GLY A 712 -25.96 0.74 9.54
C GLY A 712 -26.51 -0.30 10.50
N GLN A 713 -27.82 -0.50 10.46
CA GLN A 713 -28.42 -1.67 11.09
C GLN A 713 -28.34 -2.83 10.11
N GLN A 714 -27.55 -3.84 10.48
CA GLN A 714 -27.81 -5.19 10.02
C GLN A 714 -29.10 -5.62 10.70
N THR A 715 -30.22 -5.47 10.02
CA THR A 715 -31.43 -6.12 10.49
C THR A 715 -31.26 -7.58 10.12
N PRO A 716 -31.20 -8.52 11.08
CA PRO A 716 -31.38 -9.92 10.73
C PRO A 716 -32.78 -9.99 10.12
N ALA A 717 -32.85 -10.17 8.80
CA ALA A 717 -34.08 -10.66 8.25
C ALA A 717 -34.23 -12.05 8.88
N ALA A 718 -35.33 -12.29 9.58
CA ALA A 718 -35.65 -13.63 10.02
C ALA A 718 -35.84 -14.48 8.76
N ALA A 719 -34.78 -15.17 8.32
CA ALA A 719 -34.98 -16.46 7.71
C ALA A 719 -35.53 -17.33 8.85
N GLY A 720 -36.81 -17.71 8.76
CA GLY A 720 -37.48 -18.41 9.85
C GLY A 720 -36.67 -19.66 10.24
N ALA A 721 -36.43 -19.83 11.53
CA ALA A 721 -35.78 -21.03 12.02
C ALA A 721 -36.70 -22.25 11.82
N VAL A 722 -36.20 -23.28 11.13
CA VAL A 722 -36.75 -24.63 11.24
C VAL A 722 -35.93 -25.37 12.30
N VAL A 723 -36.56 -25.70 13.43
CA VAL A 723 -36.00 -26.63 14.43
C VAL A 723 -36.67 -28.00 14.21
N PRO A 724 -35.93 -29.04 13.80
CA PRO A 724 -36.42 -30.42 13.86
C PRO A 724 -36.43 -30.89 15.31
N ALA A 725 -37.45 -31.66 15.72
CA ALA A 725 -37.53 -32.24 17.05
C ALA A 725 -36.31 -33.16 17.32
N GLY A 726 -35.45 -32.76 18.27
CA GLY A 726 -34.35 -33.58 18.77
C GLY A 726 -32.93 -33.00 18.67
N ALA A 727 -32.69 -31.91 17.94
CA ALA A 727 -31.36 -31.32 17.78
C ALA A 727 -31.26 -29.90 18.34
N LYS A 728 -30.10 -29.55 18.93
CA LYS A 728 -29.80 -28.17 19.37
C LYS A 728 -29.65 -27.27 18.13
N ALA A 729 -30.29 -26.10 18.20
CA ALA A 729 -30.46 -25.17 17.09
C ALA A 729 -29.16 -24.50 16.63
N GLU A 730 -29.00 -24.34 15.32
CA GLU A 730 -28.02 -23.42 14.74
C GLU A 730 -28.72 -22.55 13.68
N VAL A 731 -28.73 -21.24 13.91
CA VAL A 731 -29.50 -20.24 13.17
C VAL A 731 -28.65 -19.70 12.02
N GLN A 732 -29.09 -19.81 10.76
CA GLN A 732 -28.44 -19.10 9.64
C GLN A 732 -29.19 -17.79 9.34
N THR A 733 -28.54 -16.67 9.60
CA THR A 733 -29.07 -15.32 9.36
C THR A 733 -28.59 -14.74 8.03
N GLY A 734 -29.50 -14.37 7.14
CA GLY A 734 -29.21 -13.49 6.00
C GLY A 734 -29.40 -12.02 6.40
N THR A 735 -28.41 -11.16 6.14
CA THR A 735 -28.45 -9.74 6.51
C THR A 735 -28.92 -8.86 5.35
N THR A 736 -30.05 -8.17 5.51
CA THR A 736 -30.40 -6.98 4.71
C THR A 736 -29.92 -5.73 5.46
N GLN A 737 -29.25 -4.81 4.74
CA GLN A 737 -28.51 -3.71 5.37
C GLN A 737 -29.04 -2.35 4.93
N ASN A 738 -29.63 -1.61 5.86
CA ASN A 738 -29.63 -0.15 5.79
C ASN A 738 -28.23 0.31 6.20
N ALA A 739 -27.39 0.69 5.25
CA ALA A 739 -25.99 0.98 5.49
C ALA A 739 -25.55 2.27 4.80
N ILE A 740 -24.83 3.10 5.56
CA ILE A 740 -24.06 4.23 5.08
C ILE A 740 -22.60 3.78 5.08
N THR A 741 -22.01 3.63 3.89
CA THR A 741 -20.61 3.24 3.69
C THR A 741 -19.84 4.44 3.19
N LEU A 742 -18.84 4.89 3.96
CA LEU A 742 -17.93 5.97 3.61
C LEU A 742 -16.53 5.40 3.41
N CYS A 743 -15.98 5.61 2.21
CA CYS A 743 -14.60 5.27 1.86
C CYS A 743 -13.83 6.58 1.64
N VAL A 744 -12.69 6.75 2.30
CA VAL A 744 -11.83 7.93 2.15
C VAL A 744 -10.40 7.50 1.92
N THR A 745 -9.80 7.99 0.83
CA THR A 745 -8.37 7.84 0.53
C THR A 745 -7.72 9.22 0.61
N PRO A 746 -6.94 9.55 1.66
CA PRO A 746 -6.22 10.79 1.75
C PRO A 746 -4.90 10.70 0.96
N ARG A 747 -4.50 11.82 0.36
CA ARG A 747 -3.16 12.02 -0.17
C ARG A 747 -2.63 13.36 0.33
N ILE A 748 -1.75 13.30 1.32
CA ILE A 748 -1.17 14.48 1.97
C ILE A 748 -0.24 15.17 1.00
N ALA A 749 -0.39 16.48 0.87
CA ALA A 749 0.47 17.28 0.02
C ALA A 749 1.90 17.35 0.60
N PRO A 750 2.93 17.51 -0.24
CA PRO A 750 4.33 17.59 0.23
C PRO A 750 4.60 18.73 1.22
N ASP A 751 3.72 19.73 1.30
CA ASP A 751 3.81 20.87 2.21
C ASP A 751 3.29 20.59 3.63
N ASP A 752 2.71 19.41 3.88
CA ASP A 752 2.06 19.01 5.14
C ASP A 752 0.95 19.96 5.60
N LYS A 753 0.44 20.81 4.70
CA LYS A 753 -0.60 21.79 4.99
C LYS A 753 -1.93 21.42 4.38
N SER A 754 -1.95 20.59 3.34
CA SER A 754 -3.17 20.18 2.68
C SER A 754 -3.23 18.69 2.40
N VAL A 755 -4.44 18.19 2.15
CA VAL A 755 -4.72 16.80 1.81
C VAL A 755 -5.72 16.74 0.67
N LEU A 756 -5.41 15.93 -0.33
CA LEU A 756 -6.33 15.54 -1.38
C LEU A 756 -7.15 14.35 -0.89
N LEU A 757 -8.44 14.54 -0.66
CA LEU A 757 -9.37 13.50 -0.22
C LEU A 757 -10.13 12.95 -1.42
N ARG A 758 -9.90 11.68 -1.76
CA ARG A 758 -10.81 10.93 -2.64
C ARG A 758 -11.85 10.24 -1.78
N THR A 759 -13.11 10.60 -1.99
CA THR A 759 -14.23 10.13 -1.17
C THR A 759 -15.25 9.39 -2.01
N ASN A 760 -15.68 8.22 -1.52
CA ASN A 760 -16.84 7.49 -2.02
C ASN A 760 -17.82 7.30 -0.86
N LEU A 761 -19.03 7.85 -0.97
CA LEU A 761 -20.11 7.61 -0.02
C LEU A 761 -21.21 6.82 -0.71
N GLN A 762 -21.71 5.79 -0.04
CA GLN A 762 -22.88 5.03 -0.45
C GLN A 762 -23.90 5.02 0.69
N ILE A 763 -25.13 5.40 0.39
CA ILE A 763 -26.27 5.31 1.31
C ILE A 763 -27.25 4.30 0.69
N ALA A 764 -27.45 3.18 1.37
CA ALA A 764 -28.44 2.17 0.99
C ALA A 764 -29.59 2.19 1.99
N GLU A 765 -30.81 2.41 1.49
CA GLU A 765 -32.05 2.42 2.26
C GLU A 765 -33.04 1.43 1.67
N VAL A 766 -33.62 0.59 2.52
CA VAL A 766 -34.67 -0.34 2.16
C VAL A 766 -36.01 0.40 2.06
N ASN A 767 -36.69 0.31 0.92
CA ASN A 767 -38.05 0.83 0.77
C ASN A 767 -39.04 -0.10 1.47
N ASN A 768 -39.59 0.36 2.60
CA ASN A 768 -40.66 -0.34 3.31
C ASN A 768 -42.06 -0.16 2.67
N ALA A 769 -42.15 0.58 1.57
CA ALA A 769 -43.41 0.87 0.87
C ALA A 769 -43.79 -0.16 -0.21
N THR A 770 -43.17 -1.34 -0.19
CA THR A 770 -43.51 -2.43 -1.13
C THR A 770 -44.55 -3.34 -0.47
N PRO A 771 -45.69 -3.67 -1.13
CA PRO A 771 -46.66 -4.61 -0.59
C PRO A 771 -45.98 -5.95 -0.27
N ALA A 772 -46.52 -6.68 0.71
CA ALA A 772 -45.88 -7.79 1.44
C ALA A 772 -45.33 -8.99 0.62
N ASN A 773 -45.39 -8.97 -0.71
CA ASN A 773 -44.94 -10.02 -1.63
C ASN A 773 -44.06 -9.52 -2.81
N ALA A 774 -43.51 -8.30 -2.75
CA ALA A 774 -42.57 -7.82 -3.77
C ALA A 774 -41.10 -7.93 -3.28
N PRO A 775 -40.11 -8.16 -4.17
CA PRO A 775 -38.71 -8.14 -3.79
C PRO A 775 -38.37 -6.79 -3.17
N THR A 776 -37.65 -6.82 -2.04
CA THR A 776 -37.33 -5.64 -1.26
C THR A 776 -36.50 -4.67 -2.12
N SER A 777 -37.07 -3.53 -2.50
CA SER A 777 -36.34 -2.55 -3.30
C SER A 777 -35.39 -1.74 -2.41
N ILE A 778 -34.11 -1.69 -2.78
CA ILE A 778 -33.08 -0.91 -2.07
C ILE A 778 -32.83 0.36 -2.86
N HIS A 779 -33.11 1.51 -2.27
CA HIS A 779 -32.74 2.81 -2.81
C HIS A 779 -31.27 3.09 -2.45
N ARG A 780 -30.42 3.26 -3.47
CA ARG A 780 -29.00 3.58 -3.28
C ARG A 780 -28.70 5.00 -3.78
N ARG A 781 -28.04 5.79 -2.93
CA ARG A 781 -27.50 7.11 -3.27
C ARG A 781 -25.99 7.06 -3.14
N THR A 782 -25.26 7.57 -4.13
CA THR A 782 -23.80 7.50 -4.18
C THR A 782 -23.20 8.87 -4.47
N LEU A 783 -22.11 9.20 -3.78
CA LEU A 783 -21.28 10.37 -4.05
C LEU A 783 -19.85 9.91 -4.26
N GLU A 784 -19.29 10.23 -5.42
CA GLU A 784 -17.85 10.10 -5.69
C GLU A 784 -17.28 11.49 -5.93
N THR A 785 -16.31 11.89 -5.12
CA THR A 785 -15.70 13.21 -5.23
C THR A 785 -14.23 13.19 -4.85
N THR A 786 -13.47 14.13 -5.40
CA THR A 786 -12.06 14.34 -5.05
C THR A 786 -11.85 15.82 -4.78
N ALA A 787 -11.31 16.16 -3.62
CA ALA A 787 -11.14 17.55 -3.20
C ALA A 787 -9.81 17.77 -2.47
N SER A 788 -9.15 18.89 -2.75
CA SER A 788 -7.98 19.34 -2.00
C SER A 788 -8.43 20.24 -0.85
N VAL A 789 -8.02 19.91 0.37
CA VAL A 789 -8.49 20.55 1.60
C VAL A 789 -7.28 20.89 2.46
N VAL A 790 -7.18 22.14 2.91
CA VAL A 790 -6.14 22.53 3.88
C VAL A 790 -6.48 21.89 5.23
N PHE A 791 -5.49 21.39 5.95
CA PHE A 791 -5.72 20.80 7.27
C PHE A 791 -6.37 21.81 8.22
N GLY A 792 -7.46 21.39 8.87
CA GLY A 792 -8.31 22.26 9.70
C GLY A 792 -9.46 22.95 8.94
N ASP A 793 -9.39 23.07 7.61
CA ASP A 793 -10.54 23.46 6.79
C ASP A 793 -11.54 22.30 6.67
N THR A 794 -12.78 22.64 6.33
CA THR A 794 -13.88 21.68 6.23
C THR A 794 -14.40 21.63 4.81
N PHE A 795 -14.37 20.45 4.20
CA PHE A 795 -14.96 20.18 2.90
C PHE A 795 -16.43 19.81 3.02
N VAL A 796 -17.27 20.34 2.13
CA VAL A 796 -18.72 20.09 2.09
C VAL A 796 -19.12 19.71 0.68
N ALA A 797 -19.88 18.63 0.51
CA ALA A 797 -20.37 18.15 -0.77
C ALA A 797 -21.86 17.76 -0.71
N VAL A 798 -22.59 17.95 -1.81
CA VAL A 798 -23.98 17.48 -1.96
C VAL A 798 -24.01 16.12 -2.65
N CYS A 799 -24.65 15.13 -2.03
CA CYS A 799 -24.89 13.82 -2.64
C CYS A 799 -26.06 13.90 -3.64
N GLY A 800 -25.77 13.80 -4.93
CA GLY A 800 -26.78 13.78 -6.00
C GLY A 800 -27.35 12.37 -6.26
N SER A 801 -28.57 12.31 -6.81
CA SER A 801 -29.17 11.05 -7.31
C SER A 801 -28.67 10.75 -8.73
N HIS A 802 -27.58 10.00 -8.89
CA HIS A 802 -27.18 9.48 -10.20
C HIS A 802 -27.67 8.04 -10.35
N GLN A 803 -28.83 7.87 -10.98
CA GLN A 803 -29.34 6.56 -11.39
C GLN A 803 -28.97 6.39 -12.88
N THR A 804 -27.92 5.62 -13.16
CA THR A 804 -27.69 5.04 -14.49
C THR A 804 -28.28 3.65 -14.49
N ASP A 805 -29.51 3.55 -14.98
CA ASP A 805 -29.97 2.34 -15.64
C ASP A 805 -30.69 2.78 -16.93
N HIS A 806 -30.18 2.31 -18.07
CA HIS A 806 -30.68 2.67 -19.38
C HIS A 806 -32.00 1.94 -19.65
N SER A 807 -33.14 2.60 -19.47
CA SER A 807 -34.31 2.44 -20.36
C SER A 807 -35.40 3.47 -20.04
N LEU A 808 -36.03 3.94 -21.12
CA LEU A 808 -37.21 4.81 -21.21
C LEU A 808 -36.95 6.32 -21.24
N THR A 809 -37.02 6.80 -22.47
CA THR A 809 -37.10 8.18 -22.96
C THR A 809 -38.23 9.00 -22.34
N GLY A 810 -37.90 10.26 -22.03
CA GLY A 810 -38.77 11.41 -22.25
C GLY A 810 -39.80 11.74 -21.16
N THR A 811 -39.92 13.03 -20.89
CA THR A 811 -41.01 13.76 -20.20
C THR A 811 -41.00 13.83 -18.66
N ILE A 812 -40.67 15.05 -18.18
CA ILE A 812 -41.13 15.73 -16.95
C ILE A 812 -40.58 15.18 -15.60
N ARG A 813 -39.45 15.75 -15.15
CA ARG A 813 -38.86 15.53 -13.81
C ARG A 813 -39.16 16.61 -12.76
N TRP A 814 -40.03 17.59 -13.03
CA TRP A 814 -40.28 18.73 -12.12
C TRP A 814 -41.51 18.59 -11.20
N LEU A 815 -42.31 17.51 -11.31
CA LEU A 815 -43.57 17.38 -10.56
C LEU A 815 -43.52 16.53 -9.27
N TRP A 816 -42.40 15.89 -8.91
CA TRP A 816 -42.31 15.04 -7.70
C TRP A 816 -40.95 15.20 -7.00
N GLY A 817 -40.61 16.43 -6.61
CA GLY A 817 -39.29 16.78 -6.06
C GLY A 817 -39.08 16.31 -4.61
N ASN A 818 -37.97 15.60 -4.35
CA ASN A 818 -37.47 15.30 -3.01
C ASN A 818 -37.44 16.57 -2.12
N ARG A 819 -38.06 16.50 -0.93
CA ARG A 819 -38.12 17.61 0.04
C ARG A 819 -36.77 17.93 0.71
N TYR A 820 -35.81 17.01 0.62
CA TYR A 820 -34.53 17.08 1.31
C TYR A 820 -33.35 16.81 0.36
N GLU A 821 -32.20 17.41 0.67
CA GLU A 821 -30.88 17.13 0.09
C GLU A 821 -29.94 16.56 1.17
N THR A 822 -28.89 15.83 0.76
CA THR A 822 -27.94 15.22 1.70
C THR A 822 -26.56 15.80 1.52
N LEU A 823 -26.00 16.33 2.61
CA LEU A 823 -24.67 16.91 2.67
C LEU A 823 -23.70 15.95 3.33
N VAL A 824 -22.49 15.91 2.78
CA VAL A 824 -21.34 15.19 3.30
C VAL A 824 -20.29 16.22 3.69
N ILE A 825 -19.93 16.24 4.95
CA ILE A 825 -19.00 17.22 5.52
C ILE A 825 -17.79 16.45 6.02
N LEU A 826 -16.60 16.81 5.57
CA LEU A 826 -15.33 16.16 5.90
C LEU A 826 -14.35 17.20 6.44
N THR A 827 -13.82 16.98 7.64
CA THR A 827 -12.79 17.83 8.24
C THR A 827 -11.54 16.96 8.48
N PRO A 828 -10.51 17.07 7.62
CA PRO A 828 -9.24 16.38 7.83
C PRO A 828 -8.36 17.12 8.85
N GLU A 829 -7.79 16.37 9.79
CA GLU A 829 -6.82 16.82 10.76
C GLU A 829 -5.55 15.94 10.68
N PRO A 830 -4.34 16.52 10.70
CA PRO A 830 -3.11 15.75 10.66
C PRO A 830 -2.84 15.14 12.05
N VAL A 831 -2.34 13.91 12.09
CA VAL A 831 -1.92 13.27 13.34
C VAL A 831 -0.48 13.69 13.66
N ALA A 832 -0.28 14.44 14.75
CA ALA A 832 1.06 14.83 15.19
C ALA A 832 1.88 13.60 15.62
N SER A 833 3.14 13.54 15.18
CA SER A 833 4.07 12.47 15.58
C SER A 833 4.64 12.74 16.97
N GLY A 834 4.00 12.20 18.03
CA GLY A 834 4.44 12.37 19.40
C GLY A 834 3.70 11.49 20.44
N PRO A 835 4.06 11.56 21.73
CA PRO A 835 3.42 10.80 22.81
C PRO A 835 1.94 11.18 23.06
N GLU A 836 1.45 12.25 22.42
CA GLU A 836 0.08 12.77 22.52
C GLU A 836 -0.98 11.86 21.89
N VAL A 837 -0.60 10.82 21.15
CA VAL A 837 -1.55 9.77 20.71
C VAL A 837 -2.18 9.06 21.92
N ARG A 838 -1.58 9.12 23.12
CA ARG A 838 -2.17 8.57 24.36
C ARG A 838 -3.43 9.29 24.85
N SER A 839 -3.76 10.50 24.37
CA SER A 839 -5.04 11.16 24.73
C SER A 839 -6.18 10.85 23.77
N ALA A 840 -5.93 10.20 22.62
CA ALA A 840 -6.97 9.64 21.76
C ALA A 840 -7.31 8.22 22.26
N GLY A 841 -7.94 8.15 23.43
CA GLY A 841 -8.26 6.90 24.11
C GLY A 841 -9.06 5.94 23.24
N TRP A 842 -8.58 4.71 23.12
CA TRP A 842 -9.37 3.55 22.74
C TRP A 842 -9.32 2.52 23.87
N PHE A 843 -10.50 1.98 24.18
CA PHE A 843 -10.85 0.95 25.17
C PHE A 843 -10.68 1.31 26.66
N THR A 844 -11.75 1.85 27.25
CA THR A 844 -12.25 1.36 28.55
C THR A 844 -13.78 1.49 28.60
N LYS A 845 -14.41 0.32 28.72
CA LYS A 845 -15.84 -0.03 28.76
C LYS A 845 -16.63 -0.03 27.45
#